data_AF-A0A164MK42-F1
#
_entry.id   AF-A0A164MK42-F1
#
_cell.length_a   1.000
_cell.length_b   1.000
_cell.length_c   1.000
_cell.angle_alpha   90.00
_cell.angle_beta   90.00
_cell.angle_gamma   90.00
#
_symmetry.space_group_name_H-M   'P 1'
#
loop_
_entity.id
_entity.type
_entity.pdbx_description
1 polymer ?
#
loop_
_entity_poly.entity_id
_entity_poly.type
_entity_poly.pdbx_seq_one_letter_code
_entity_poly.pdbx_strand_id
1 'polypeptide(L)'
;MSGADFVRDTVGHIDLGVWPALSAEQLAGSPEMVRGFPARDAAARALRYARLRGRIPYDKIGFRWLAATPVKGYVPLQTFAQARRDSERERRRTSPADLDLMLTQTRKLRHRPLAIPDGRLKFTIQNDLINLTQVAEPGRPDDGLMWSFPLGAPPKELLDLADDRDEPLLLTQHSPQNVPRVFWLPLPALIDAGRFGRMQEITADLVPHTAPGNYYCFISHRWLTPTLPDPDGRQARLIAWQLVAALCEAVYVAHERGLHTPRRISTFGNVPLGPFGSDLAEALIVNVLRPGLDASSLTALHSEILALQRETADRGVLAGHADADLGRLRTLVAEHPRLRRLLDRVFVWYDYSCLPQQPRTPLEQQAFEQDLRETEIHQFLGRTAILLDDADDYLTRAWCTLEAVIADTAGSFDILVGADRPTVSAGRTEHHLTTLLADRPHVIWRALLDTELFGIQTPAECLRRLELSATNETDLPAIYDGLRRLGMPKKVHIDESEVLTGTFPLPLTDRGHTVLVPTSSDTQERRVVGTASLDWAAATLLDDRRERDSRTPSFVAMKGAGRCHVAVIGSCEGEAMMIADWVLTHTPGLAEVAGAGVRSLSWLATDVAPVGHFADGVLRTAMVDAPLWVLVAADTRFTRCPITISLTNSIVAAALPYVAVALDIRRDNVTRHAPVQGAGSVVTRRVDAKRAEAAEWRGGLFRVHLFDELRRTLPGESP
;
A
#
# COMPACT_ATOMS: atom_id res chain seq x y z
N MET A 1 20.56 3.17 -21.28
CA MET A 1 19.53 3.89 -22.07
C MET A 1 18.86 4.88 -21.14
N SER A 2 18.83 6.18 -21.44
CA SER A 2 18.10 7.18 -20.66
C SER A 2 16.60 7.19 -21.03
N GLY A 3 15.76 7.91 -20.28
CA GLY A 3 14.34 8.10 -20.66
C GLY A 3 14.16 8.76 -22.03
N ALA A 4 15.08 9.65 -22.43
CA ALA A 4 15.09 10.24 -23.77
C ALA A 4 15.43 9.22 -24.85
N ASP A 5 16.35 8.30 -24.56
CA ASP A 5 16.70 7.21 -25.47
C ASP A 5 15.53 6.22 -25.60
N PHE A 6 14.82 5.88 -24.51
CA PHE A 6 13.59 5.07 -24.59
C PHE A 6 12.55 5.72 -25.51
N VAL A 7 12.28 7.02 -25.30
CA VAL A 7 11.33 7.77 -26.14
C VAL A 7 11.79 7.78 -27.59
N ARG A 8 13.07 8.01 -27.88
CA ARG A 8 13.59 8.06 -29.24
C ARG A 8 13.55 6.67 -29.91
N ASP A 9 14.03 5.65 -29.23
CA ASP A 9 14.39 4.37 -29.83
C ASP A 9 13.23 3.36 -29.80
N THR A 10 12.34 3.45 -28.80
CA THR A 10 11.23 2.50 -28.63
C THR A 10 9.90 3.07 -29.12
N VAL A 11 9.50 4.23 -28.62
CA VAL A 11 8.15 4.80 -28.87
C VAL A 11 8.16 6.07 -29.75
N GLY A 12 9.31 6.45 -30.32
CA GLY A 12 9.49 7.74 -31.00
C GLY A 12 8.69 7.89 -32.30
N HIS A 13 8.25 6.77 -32.86
CA HIS A 13 7.42 6.69 -34.06
C HIS A 13 5.91 6.81 -33.76
N ILE A 14 5.48 6.67 -32.50
CA ILE A 14 4.06 6.68 -32.11
C ILE A 14 3.49 8.08 -32.22
N ASP A 15 2.71 8.38 -33.26
CA ASP A 15 2.05 9.69 -33.40
C ASP A 15 1.39 10.14 -32.08
N LEU A 16 1.41 11.43 -31.77
CA LEU A 16 0.75 12.00 -30.59
C LEU A 16 -0.34 13.01 -30.97
N GLY A 17 -0.51 13.31 -32.26
CA GLY A 17 -1.39 14.37 -32.73
C GLY A 17 -1.12 15.69 -32.00
N VAL A 18 -2.17 16.27 -31.41
CA VAL A 18 -2.12 17.56 -30.69
C VAL A 18 -1.60 17.46 -29.26
N TRP A 19 -1.42 16.27 -28.70
CA TRP A 19 -1.08 16.10 -27.28
C TRP A 19 0.20 16.84 -26.84
N PRO A 20 1.29 16.95 -27.63
CA PRO A 20 2.49 17.66 -27.19
C PRO A 20 2.25 19.13 -26.80
N ALA A 21 1.23 19.76 -27.39
CA ALA A 21 0.82 21.14 -27.09
C ALA A 21 -0.10 21.25 -25.86
N LEU A 22 -0.68 20.13 -25.40
CA LEU A 22 -1.63 20.11 -24.29
C LEU A 22 -0.94 19.84 -22.94
N SER A 23 -1.41 20.55 -21.92
CA SER A 23 -1.10 20.23 -20.52
C SER A 23 -1.79 18.91 -20.12
N ALA A 24 -1.28 18.27 -19.05
CA ALA A 24 -1.89 17.04 -18.54
C ALA A 24 -3.32 17.31 -18.02
N GLU A 25 -3.52 18.49 -17.45
CA GLU A 25 -4.80 18.94 -16.92
C GLU A 25 -5.83 19.11 -18.04
N GLN A 26 -5.44 19.67 -19.18
CA GLN A 26 -6.26 19.80 -20.39
C GLN A 26 -6.63 18.42 -20.97
N LEU A 27 -5.64 17.52 -21.07
CA LEU A 27 -5.86 16.17 -21.61
C LEU A 27 -6.77 15.33 -20.70
N ALA A 28 -6.55 15.37 -19.38
CA ALA A 28 -7.42 14.71 -18.40
C ALA A 28 -8.85 15.27 -18.37
N GLY A 29 -9.04 16.52 -18.81
CA GLY A 29 -10.35 17.13 -18.98
C GLY A 29 -11.11 16.71 -20.24
N SER A 30 -10.46 15.98 -21.15
CA SER A 30 -10.96 15.72 -22.50
C SER A 30 -10.80 14.23 -22.90
N PRO A 31 -11.51 13.30 -22.25
CA PRO A 31 -11.31 11.84 -22.44
C PRO A 31 -11.48 11.35 -23.89
N GLU A 32 -12.32 12.02 -24.67
CA GLU A 32 -12.56 11.75 -26.09
C GLU A 32 -11.29 11.90 -26.95
N MET A 33 -10.40 12.83 -26.59
CA MET A 33 -9.11 13.01 -27.28
C MET A 33 -8.15 11.84 -27.05
N VAL A 34 -8.35 11.09 -25.96
CA VAL A 34 -7.52 9.93 -25.61
C VAL A 34 -8.07 8.66 -26.25
N ARG A 35 -9.40 8.52 -26.32
CA ARG A 35 -10.09 7.32 -26.86
C ARG A 35 -10.10 7.21 -28.38
N GLY A 36 -9.73 8.26 -29.11
CA GLY A 36 -9.76 8.28 -30.58
C GLY A 36 -8.66 7.47 -31.29
N PHE A 37 -7.71 6.89 -30.55
CA PHE A 37 -6.57 6.17 -31.12
C PHE A 37 -6.70 4.64 -30.99
N PRO A 38 -5.98 3.85 -31.82
CA PRO A 38 -5.97 2.40 -31.72
C PRO A 38 -5.56 1.90 -30.33
N ALA A 39 -6.35 1.00 -29.76
CA ALA A 39 -6.10 0.42 -28.42
C ALA A 39 -4.71 -0.23 -28.30
N ARG A 40 -4.23 -0.88 -29.37
CA ARG A 40 -2.91 -1.54 -29.42
C ARG A 40 -1.72 -0.60 -29.18
N ASP A 41 -1.86 0.68 -29.54
CA ASP A 41 -0.78 1.69 -29.44
C ASP A 41 -0.99 2.63 -28.24
N ALA A 42 -2.07 2.43 -27.47
CA ALA A 42 -2.49 3.37 -26.44
C ALA A 42 -1.47 3.49 -25.28
N ALA A 43 -0.91 2.36 -24.83
CA ALA A 43 0.11 2.37 -23.79
C ALA A 43 1.38 3.10 -24.26
N ALA A 44 1.88 2.77 -25.45
CA ALA A 44 3.04 3.42 -26.06
C ALA A 44 2.87 4.95 -26.19
N ARG A 45 1.67 5.37 -26.61
CA ARG A 45 1.31 6.79 -26.77
C ARG A 45 1.30 7.52 -25.44
N ALA A 46 0.69 6.94 -24.42
CA ALA A 46 0.68 7.51 -23.08
C ALA A 46 2.09 7.58 -22.47
N LEU A 47 2.95 6.57 -22.71
CA LEU A 47 4.33 6.53 -22.20
C LEU A 47 5.16 7.62 -22.87
N ARG A 48 5.00 7.77 -24.20
CA ARG A 48 5.65 8.82 -24.98
C ARG A 48 5.22 10.20 -24.46
N TYR A 49 3.92 10.46 -24.32
CA TYR A 49 3.40 11.74 -23.81
C TYR A 49 3.94 12.06 -22.40
N ALA A 50 3.94 11.08 -21.50
CA ALA A 50 4.41 11.25 -20.14
C ALA A 50 5.88 11.71 -20.07
N ARG A 51 6.72 11.25 -21.00
CA ARG A 51 8.18 11.48 -21.02
C ARG A 51 8.67 12.56 -21.98
N LEU A 52 7.79 13.23 -22.72
CA LEU A 52 8.18 14.28 -23.69
C LEU A 52 8.99 15.43 -23.10
N ARG A 53 8.83 15.74 -21.81
CA ARG A 53 9.34 16.98 -21.19
C ARG A 53 10.72 16.83 -20.53
N GLY A 54 11.51 15.85 -20.93
CA GLY A 54 12.85 15.62 -20.39
C GLY A 54 12.82 15.14 -18.93
N ARG A 55 13.78 15.59 -18.12
CA ARG A 55 13.90 15.21 -16.70
C ARG A 55 12.92 16.00 -15.84
N ILE A 56 11.73 15.43 -15.63
CA ILE A 56 10.69 15.96 -14.73
C ILE A 56 10.53 15.08 -13.47
N PRO A 57 9.86 15.57 -12.42
CA PRO A 57 9.54 14.77 -11.23
C PRO A 57 8.73 13.51 -11.54
N TYR A 58 8.92 12.45 -10.75
CA TYR A 58 8.24 11.17 -10.97
C TYR A 58 6.71 11.28 -10.88
N ASP A 59 6.19 12.02 -9.90
CA ASP A 59 4.75 12.31 -9.79
C ASP A 59 4.20 13.02 -11.03
N LYS A 60 4.99 13.93 -11.62
CA LYS A 60 4.57 14.60 -12.86
C LYS A 60 4.55 13.64 -14.05
N ILE A 61 5.47 12.67 -14.12
CA ILE A 61 5.41 11.58 -15.12
C ILE A 61 4.12 10.78 -14.91
N GLY A 62 3.83 10.36 -13.67
CA GLY A 62 2.63 9.60 -13.33
C GLY A 62 1.33 10.34 -13.66
N PHE A 63 1.27 11.64 -13.37
CA PHE A 63 0.10 12.46 -13.68
C PHE A 63 -0.12 12.62 -15.19
N ARG A 64 0.96 12.88 -15.95
CA ARG A 64 0.89 12.96 -17.41
C ARG A 64 0.48 11.62 -18.03
N TRP A 65 1.01 10.52 -17.49
CA TRP A 65 0.63 9.17 -17.86
C TRP A 65 -0.88 8.97 -17.65
N LEU A 66 -1.38 9.18 -16.44
CA LEU A 66 -2.81 9.02 -16.11
C LEU A 66 -3.73 9.90 -16.96
N ALA A 67 -3.30 11.12 -17.29
CA ALA A 67 -4.03 12.01 -18.17
C ALA A 67 -4.17 11.47 -19.61
N ALA A 68 -3.17 10.71 -20.07
CA ALA A 68 -3.11 10.11 -21.40
C ALA A 68 -3.61 8.66 -21.46
N THR A 69 -4.06 8.09 -20.33
CA THR A 69 -4.59 6.72 -20.26
C THR A 69 -6.09 6.70 -20.61
N PRO A 70 -6.51 5.96 -21.66
CA PRO A 70 -7.92 5.91 -22.09
C PRO A 70 -8.84 5.10 -21.18
N VAL A 71 -8.28 4.11 -20.47
CA VAL A 71 -9.00 3.20 -19.57
C VAL A 71 -8.49 3.42 -18.15
N LYS A 72 -9.38 3.77 -17.23
CA LYS A 72 -9.08 3.93 -15.82
C LYS A 72 -9.95 2.94 -15.07
N GLY A 73 -9.36 2.07 -14.26
CA GLY A 73 -10.15 1.22 -13.40
C GLY A 73 -10.62 1.97 -12.17
N TYR A 74 -11.00 1.22 -11.13
CA TYR A 74 -11.65 1.75 -9.94
C TYR A 74 -10.73 2.62 -9.09
N VAL A 75 -9.43 2.30 -9.08
CA VAL A 75 -8.42 2.99 -8.28
C VAL A 75 -7.26 3.31 -9.23
N PRO A 76 -7.33 4.44 -9.97
CA PRO A 76 -6.21 4.83 -10.81
C PRO A 76 -5.01 5.25 -9.96
N LEU A 77 -3.82 5.26 -10.57
CA LEU A 77 -2.58 5.79 -9.98
C LEU A 77 -2.80 7.16 -9.31
N GLN A 78 -2.43 7.27 -8.05
CA GLN A 78 -2.54 8.47 -7.23
C GLN A 78 -1.21 9.21 -7.23
N THR A 79 -1.23 10.45 -7.73
CA THR A 79 -0.08 11.36 -7.74
C THR A 79 -0.45 12.64 -7.02
N PHE A 80 0.52 13.39 -6.50
CA PHE A 80 0.22 14.68 -5.85
C PHE A 80 -0.63 15.60 -6.74
N ALA A 81 -0.31 15.68 -8.03
CA ALA A 81 -1.06 16.53 -8.96
C ALA A 81 -2.51 16.07 -9.16
N GLN A 82 -2.75 14.75 -9.23
CA GLN A 82 -4.10 14.20 -9.32
C GLN A 82 -4.87 14.46 -8.03
N ALA A 83 -4.24 14.21 -6.88
CA ALA A 83 -4.86 14.33 -5.57
C ALA A 83 -5.21 15.80 -5.24
N ARG A 84 -4.36 16.77 -5.62
CA ARG A 84 -4.70 18.21 -5.56
C ARG A 84 -5.90 18.56 -6.42
N ARG A 85 -5.94 18.05 -7.66
CA ARG A 85 -7.06 18.29 -8.58
C ARG A 85 -8.36 17.72 -8.04
N ASP A 86 -8.33 16.54 -7.45
CA ASP A 86 -9.52 15.92 -6.84
C ASP A 86 -9.96 16.69 -5.59
N SER A 87 -9.01 17.11 -4.75
CA SER A 87 -9.27 18.01 -3.61
C SER A 87 -9.88 19.35 -4.03
N GLU A 88 -9.37 19.99 -5.09
CA GLU A 88 -9.94 21.23 -5.64
C GLU A 88 -11.34 21.01 -6.20
N ARG A 89 -11.56 19.90 -6.91
CA ARG A 89 -12.88 19.52 -7.42
C ARG A 89 -13.87 19.30 -6.28
N GLU A 90 -13.43 18.68 -5.19
CA GLU A 90 -14.25 18.48 -4.00
C GLU A 90 -14.54 19.79 -3.27
N ARG A 91 -13.55 20.69 -3.12
CA ARG A 91 -13.76 22.04 -2.58
C ARG A 91 -14.72 22.88 -3.42
N ARG A 92 -14.77 22.67 -4.74
CA ARG A 92 -15.78 23.30 -5.60
C ARG A 92 -17.17 22.67 -5.46
N ARG A 93 -17.24 21.45 -4.93
CA ARG A 93 -18.47 20.68 -4.70
C ARG A 93 -19.00 20.79 -3.28
N THR A 94 -18.28 21.41 -2.33
CA THR A 94 -18.71 21.48 -0.93
C THR A 94 -20.11 22.05 -0.84
N SER A 95 -21.02 21.17 -0.40
CA SER A 95 -22.35 21.55 0.02
C SER A 95 -22.25 22.31 1.35
N PRO A 96 -23.22 23.18 1.69
CA PRO A 96 -23.28 23.76 3.03
C PRO A 96 -23.21 22.65 4.10
N ALA A 97 -22.52 22.90 5.23
CA ALA A 97 -22.29 21.89 6.27
C ALA A 97 -23.61 21.25 6.76
N ASP A 98 -24.68 22.03 6.83
CA ASP A 98 -26.02 21.56 7.19
C ASP A 98 -26.58 20.57 6.16
N LEU A 99 -26.32 20.79 4.86
CA LEU A 99 -26.75 19.89 3.80
C LEU A 99 -25.96 18.58 3.83
N ASP A 100 -24.64 18.63 4.09
CA ASP A 100 -23.82 17.42 4.27
C ASP A 100 -24.29 16.60 5.48
N LEU A 101 -24.57 17.26 6.62
CA LEU A 101 -25.13 16.61 7.80
C LEU A 101 -26.49 15.99 7.50
N MET A 102 -27.39 16.73 6.84
CA MET A 102 -28.71 16.22 6.43
C MET A 102 -28.60 15.05 5.46
N LEU A 103 -27.70 15.08 4.47
CA LEU A 103 -27.47 13.97 3.53
C LEU A 103 -26.94 12.73 4.27
N THR A 104 -26.05 12.91 5.23
CA THR A 104 -25.50 11.82 6.05
C THR A 104 -26.59 11.21 6.94
N GLN A 105 -27.41 12.05 7.59
CA GLN A 105 -28.54 11.59 8.40
C GLN A 105 -29.63 10.93 7.55
N THR A 106 -29.98 11.48 6.39
CA THR A 106 -31.00 10.93 5.49
C THR A 106 -30.65 9.52 5.06
N ARG A 107 -29.37 9.23 4.81
CA ARG A 107 -28.91 7.86 4.50
C ARG A 107 -29.09 6.91 5.69
N LYS A 108 -28.85 7.38 6.92
CA LYS A 108 -29.08 6.62 8.16
C LYS A 108 -30.58 6.39 8.46
N LEU A 109 -31.46 7.22 7.90
CA LEU A 109 -32.91 7.22 8.08
C LEU A 109 -33.67 6.45 6.97
N ARG A 110 -32.99 5.88 5.95
CA ARG A 110 -33.67 5.05 4.94
C ARG A 110 -34.30 3.81 5.58
N HIS A 111 -35.50 3.45 5.09
CA HIS A 111 -36.28 2.32 5.59
C HIS A 111 -35.44 1.04 5.63
N ARG A 112 -35.42 0.41 6.81
CA ARG A 112 -34.65 -0.80 7.09
C ARG A 112 -35.60 -2.00 7.08
N PRO A 113 -35.43 -2.99 6.21
CA PRO A 113 -35.98 -4.30 6.45
C PRO A 113 -35.25 -4.93 7.64
N LEU A 114 -35.98 -5.71 8.42
CA LEU A 114 -35.44 -6.41 9.60
C LEU A 114 -34.62 -7.66 9.23
N ALA A 115 -34.60 -8.05 7.96
CA ALA A 115 -33.93 -9.26 7.47
C ALA A 115 -33.21 -9.00 6.15
N ILE A 116 -32.21 -9.83 5.84
CA ILE A 116 -31.60 -9.89 4.52
C ILE A 116 -32.65 -10.43 3.53
N PRO A 117 -32.87 -9.77 2.39
CA PRO A 117 -33.83 -10.23 1.39
C PRO A 117 -33.33 -11.46 0.65
N ASP A 118 -34.26 -12.30 0.20
CA ASP A 118 -33.97 -13.49 -0.60
C ASP A 118 -33.43 -13.12 -2.00
N GLY A 119 -32.56 -13.97 -2.55
CA GLY A 119 -32.06 -13.89 -3.93
C GLY A 119 -30.58 -13.55 -4.07
N ARG A 120 -30.15 -13.26 -5.31
CA ARG A 120 -28.77 -12.85 -5.59
C ARG A 120 -28.60 -11.39 -5.25
N LEU A 121 -27.72 -11.08 -4.31
CA LEU A 121 -27.44 -9.72 -3.87
C LEU A 121 -26.04 -9.29 -4.32
N LYS A 122 -25.92 -8.03 -4.72
CA LYS A 122 -24.66 -7.32 -4.88
C LYS A 122 -24.48 -6.45 -3.64
N PHE A 123 -23.36 -6.60 -2.95
CA PHE A 123 -23.02 -5.73 -1.83
C PHE A 123 -22.09 -4.61 -2.31
N THR A 124 -22.23 -3.42 -1.72
CA THR A 124 -21.27 -2.31 -1.82
C THR A 124 -21.16 -1.63 -0.45
N ILE A 125 -19.99 -1.11 -0.11
CA ILE A 125 -19.78 -0.37 1.14
C ILE A 125 -19.57 1.10 0.79
N GLN A 126 -20.32 2.00 1.42
CA GLN A 126 -20.20 3.44 1.20
C GLN A 126 -20.53 4.21 2.48
N ASN A 127 -19.59 5.05 2.95
CA ASN A 127 -19.79 6.01 4.05
C ASN A 127 -20.45 5.38 5.29
N ASP A 128 -19.78 4.37 5.86
CA ASP A 128 -20.21 3.58 7.01
C ASP A 128 -21.48 2.75 6.84
N LEU A 129 -21.94 2.57 5.60
CA LEU A 129 -23.10 1.75 5.27
C LEU A 129 -22.71 0.57 4.38
N ILE A 130 -23.32 -0.58 4.64
CA ILE A 130 -23.40 -1.71 3.71
C ILE A 130 -24.70 -1.55 2.92
N ASN A 131 -24.57 -1.44 1.60
CA ASN A 131 -25.68 -1.42 0.67
C ASN A 131 -25.79 -2.79 -0.01
N LEU A 132 -26.90 -3.47 0.19
CA LEU A 132 -27.27 -4.68 -0.54
C LEU A 132 -28.23 -4.28 -1.67
N THR A 133 -27.88 -4.57 -2.91
CA THR A 133 -28.73 -4.32 -4.10
C THR A 133 -29.12 -5.67 -4.69
N GLN A 134 -30.41 -5.87 -4.98
CA GLN A 134 -30.84 -7.10 -5.64
C GLN A 134 -30.29 -7.14 -7.07
N VAL A 135 -29.62 -8.22 -7.45
CA VAL A 135 -29.15 -8.41 -8.83
C VAL A 135 -30.34 -8.87 -9.65
N ALA A 136 -30.71 -8.07 -10.67
CA ALA A 136 -31.78 -8.43 -11.59
C ALA A 136 -31.52 -9.80 -12.24
N GLU A 137 -32.57 -10.63 -12.31
CA GLU A 137 -32.51 -11.86 -13.11
C GLU A 137 -32.37 -11.51 -14.60
N PRO A 138 -31.62 -12.30 -15.39
CA PRO A 138 -31.50 -12.07 -16.83
C PRO A 138 -32.88 -11.93 -17.50
N GLY A 139 -33.13 -10.77 -18.12
CA GLY A 139 -34.41 -10.46 -18.78
C GLY A 139 -35.47 -9.77 -17.92
N ARG A 140 -35.20 -9.50 -16.64
CA ARG A 140 -36.03 -8.60 -15.80
C ARG A 140 -35.38 -7.22 -15.68
N PRO A 141 -36.18 -6.14 -15.63
CA PRO A 141 -35.66 -4.82 -15.30
C PRO A 141 -35.06 -4.83 -13.89
N ASP A 142 -33.99 -4.04 -13.72
CA ASP A 142 -33.42 -3.79 -12.40
C ASP A 142 -34.33 -2.81 -11.67
N ASP A 143 -35.06 -3.32 -10.67
CA ASP A 143 -35.94 -2.52 -9.83
C ASP A 143 -35.17 -1.56 -8.91
N GLY A 144 -33.83 -1.67 -8.85
CA GLY A 144 -32.95 -0.77 -8.11
C GLY A 144 -33.15 -0.83 -6.60
N LEU A 145 -33.78 -1.90 -6.10
CA LEU A 145 -34.04 -2.09 -4.68
C LEU A 145 -32.72 -2.24 -3.92
N MET A 146 -32.47 -1.27 -3.03
CA MET A 146 -31.26 -1.19 -2.23
C MET A 146 -31.60 -1.10 -0.75
N TRP A 147 -30.98 -1.97 0.05
CA TRP A 147 -31.08 -1.99 1.49
C TRP A 147 -29.77 -1.53 2.11
N SER A 148 -29.84 -0.57 3.03
CA SER A 148 -28.67 0.04 3.65
C SER A 148 -28.63 -0.25 5.15
N PHE A 149 -27.51 -0.79 5.63
CA PHE A 149 -27.29 -1.09 7.05
C PHE A 149 -26.04 -0.36 7.55
N PRO A 150 -26.05 0.22 8.77
CA PRO A 150 -24.82 0.77 9.35
C PRO A 150 -23.83 -0.35 9.66
N LEU A 151 -22.54 -0.12 9.36
CA LEU A 151 -21.46 -1.05 9.74
C LEU A 151 -21.44 -1.32 11.24
N GLY A 152 -21.77 -0.32 12.06
CA GLY A 152 -21.82 -0.43 13.53
C GLY A 152 -22.95 -1.30 14.07
N ALA A 153 -24.01 -1.50 13.29
CA ALA A 153 -25.16 -2.34 13.68
C ALA A 153 -25.74 -3.05 12.45
N PRO A 154 -24.98 -3.98 11.82
CA PRO A 154 -25.45 -4.70 10.64
C PRO A 154 -26.38 -5.85 11.05
N PRO A 155 -27.13 -6.45 10.10
CA PRO A 155 -27.90 -7.66 10.34
C PRO A 155 -27.03 -8.78 10.93
N LYS A 156 -27.62 -9.60 11.80
CA LYS A 156 -26.91 -10.66 12.50
C LYS A 156 -26.22 -11.61 11.52
N GLU A 157 -26.85 -11.90 10.40
CA GLU A 157 -26.31 -12.78 9.37
C GLU A 157 -25.00 -12.25 8.77
N LEU A 158 -24.81 -10.93 8.65
CA LEU A 158 -23.55 -10.35 8.20
C LEU A 158 -22.47 -10.40 9.28
N LEU A 159 -22.86 -10.27 10.56
CA LEU A 159 -21.94 -10.44 11.69
C LEU A 159 -21.48 -11.90 11.84
N ASP A 160 -22.39 -12.85 11.65
CA ASP A 160 -22.11 -14.29 11.75
C ASP A 160 -21.19 -14.77 10.61
N LEU A 161 -21.15 -14.04 9.48
CA LEU A 161 -20.22 -14.26 8.36
C LEU A 161 -18.87 -13.53 8.51
N ALA A 162 -18.69 -12.74 9.58
CA ALA A 162 -17.50 -11.95 9.82
C ALA A 162 -16.48 -12.71 10.68
N ASP A 163 -15.21 -12.54 10.34
CA ASP A 163 -14.11 -13.16 11.08
C ASP A 163 -13.77 -12.34 12.32
N ASP A 164 -13.41 -13.03 13.39
CA ASP A 164 -12.82 -12.43 14.58
C ASP A 164 -11.39 -11.99 14.27
N ARG A 165 -11.12 -10.69 14.34
CA ARG A 165 -9.78 -10.13 14.13
C ARG A 165 -9.54 -8.87 14.95
N ASP A 166 -8.68 -9.01 15.95
CA ASP A 166 -8.14 -7.88 16.70
C ASP A 166 -7.03 -7.13 15.96
N GLU A 167 -6.75 -5.91 16.43
CA GLU A 167 -5.48 -5.26 16.11
C GLU A 167 -4.29 -6.07 16.66
N PRO A 168 -3.15 -6.07 15.97
CA PRO A 168 -1.98 -6.80 16.42
C PRO A 168 -1.45 -6.23 17.75
N LEU A 169 -0.92 -7.11 18.58
CA LEU A 169 -0.13 -6.72 19.75
C LEU A 169 1.14 -5.99 19.28
N LEU A 170 1.55 -4.95 20.02
CA LEU A 170 2.86 -4.35 19.82
C LEU A 170 3.95 -5.38 20.15
N LEU A 171 5.09 -5.29 19.46
CA LEU A 171 6.24 -6.17 19.72
C LEU A 171 6.65 -6.18 21.20
N THR A 172 6.53 -5.02 21.85
CA THR A 172 6.83 -4.78 23.26
C THR A 172 5.88 -5.48 24.23
N GLN A 173 4.75 -6.02 23.76
CA GLN A 173 3.86 -6.87 24.58
C GLN A 173 4.40 -8.28 24.77
N HIS A 174 5.20 -8.79 23.83
CA HIS A 174 5.71 -10.16 23.89
C HIS A 174 6.91 -10.30 24.84
N SER A 175 7.72 -9.26 24.94
CA SER A 175 8.87 -9.18 25.85
C SER A 175 9.27 -7.73 26.05
N PRO A 176 9.70 -7.33 27.27
CA PRO A 176 10.42 -6.09 27.47
C PRO A 176 11.57 -5.98 26.46
N GLN A 177 11.64 -4.85 25.76
CA GLN A 177 12.76 -4.52 24.88
C GLN A 177 13.57 -3.40 25.53
N ASN A 178 14.83 -3.73 25.84
CA ASN A 178 15.81 -2.77 26.34
C ASN A 178 16.74 -2.42 25.18
N VAL A 179 16.23 -1.61 24.26
CA VAL A 179 17.07 -1.06 23.19
C VAL A 179 17.84 0.12 23.79
N PRO A 180 19.18 0.08 23.84
CA PRO A 180 19.96 1.15 24.42
C PRO A 180 19.57 2.49 23.78
N ARG A 181 19.42 3.53 24.61
CA ARG A 181 19.19 4.93 24.19
C ARG A 181 17.85 5.22 23.54
N VAL A 182 16.94 4.26 23.52
CA VAL A 182 15.55 4.51 23.14
C VAL A 182 14.79 5.02 24.35
N PHE A 183 14.45 6.30 24.34
CA PHE A 183 13.72 6.98 25.40
C PHE A 183 12.28 7.25 25.00
N TRP A 184 11.36 7.05 25.94
CA TRP A 184 9.93 7.32 25.74
C TRP A 184 9.44 8.34 26.76
N LEU A 185 8.62 9.29 26.31
CA LEU A 185 7.99 10.29 27.16
C LEU A 185 6.62 9.77 27.62
N PRO A 186 6.36 9.64 28.93
CA PRO A 186 5.02 9.34 29.42
C PRO A 186 4.03 10.43 28.98
N LEU A 187 2.88 10.02 28.44
CA LEU A 187 1.82 10.96 28.04
C LEU A 187 1.39 11.90 29.19
N PRO A 188 1.22 11.41 30.43
CA PRO A 188 1.11 12.25 31.62
C PRO A 188 2.11 13.40 31.74
N ALA A 189 3.40 13.14 31.52
CA ALA A 189 4.45 14.15 31.64
C ALA A 189 4.30 15.23 30.55
N LEU A 190 3.88 14.85 29.34
CA LEU A 190 3.52 15.80 28.28
C LEU A 190 2.34 16.69 28.69
N ILE A 191 1.28 16.12 29.27
CA ILE A 191 0.08 16.86 29.72
C ILE A 191 0.44 17.83 30.86
N ASP A 192 1.26 17.36 31.80
CA ASP A 192 1.71 18.14 32.95
C ASP A 192 2.62 19.31 32.52
N ALA A 193 3.49 19.08 31.53
CA ALA A 193 4.36 20.12 30.96
C ALA A 193 3.63 21.09 30.01
N GLY A 194 2.58 20.64 29.33
CA GLY A 194 1.82 21.42 28.34
C GLY A 194 2.49 21.59 26.98
N ARG A 195 3.71 21.06 26.81
CA ARG A 195 4.52 21.17 25.58
C ARG A 195 5.56 20.07 25.50
N PHE A 196 6.09 19.81 24.31
CA PHE A 196 7.29 18.97 24.15
C PHE A 196 8.53 19.72 24.62
N GLY A 197 9.17 19.19 25.67
CA GLY A 197 10.46 19.69 26.15
C GLY A 197 11.61 19.15 25.32
N ARG A 198 12.72 19.89 25.27
CA ARG A 198 13.96 19.42 24.65
C ARG A 198 14.50 18.24 25.45
N MET A 199 14.95 17.15 24.81
CA MET A 199 15.41 15.94 25.51
C MET A 199 16.28 16.26 26.74
N GLN A 200 17.31 17.10 26.60
CA GLN A 200 18.24 17.43 27.70
C GLN A 200 17.57 18.11 28.91
N GLU A 201 16.40 18.73 28.73
CA GLU A 201 15.65 19.44 29.78
C GLU A 201 14.69 18.51 30.52
N ILE A 202 14.28 17.40 29.88
CA ILE A 202 13.26 16.48 30.38
C ILE A 202 13.79 15.07 30.60
N THR A 203 15.11 14.85 30.54
CA THR A 203 15.73 13.52 30.70
C THR A 203 15.26 12.77 31.94
N ALA A 204 14.92 13.49 33.02
CA ALA A 204 14.41 12.91 34.27
C ALA A 204 13.02 12.27 34.12
N ASP A 205 12.23 12.73 33.15
CA ASP A 205 10.86 12.24 32.89
C ASP A 205 10.84 11.13 31.82
N LEU A 206 11.96 10.91 31.11
CA LEU A 206 12.07 9.93 30.04
C LEU A 206 12.28 8.51 30.59
N VAL A 207 11.63 7.54 29.95
CA VAL A 207 11.73 6.12 30.30
C VAL A 207 12.59 5.38 29.26
N PRO A 208 13.70 4.73 29.65
CA PRO A 208 14.65 4.09 28.73
C PRO A 208 14.31 2.63 28.39
N HIS A 209 13.15 2.13 28.78
CA HIS A 209 12.77 0.73 28.62
C HIS A 209 11.29 0.58 28.25
N THR A 210 11.00 -0.51 27.54
CA THR A 210 9.62 -0.88 27.21
C THR A 210 9.14 -2.03 28.10
N ALA A 211 7.84 -2.10 28.38
CA ALA A 211 7.25 -3.14 29.20
C ALA A 211 5.86 -3.57 28.67
N PRO A 212 5.49 -4.85 28.79
CA PRO A 212 4.15 -5.33 28.47
C PRO A 212 3.06 -4.60 29.26
N GLY A 213 1.88 -4.47 28.67
CA GLY A 213 0.74 -3.74 29.24
C GLY A 213 0.79 -2.22 29.04
N ASN A 214 1.83 -1.71 28.38
CA ASN A 214 1.97 -0.30 28.00
C ASN A 214 1.80 -0.12 26.49
N TYR A 215 1.29 1.04 26.08
CA TYR A 215 1.20 1.45 24.69
C TYR A 215 2.32 2.43 24.36
N TYR A 216 3.04 2.14 23.28
CA TYR A 216 4.16 2.95 22.80
C TYR A 216 3.77 3.54 21.44
N CYS A 217 3.74 4.86 21.35
CA CYS A 217 3.29 5.60 20.18
C CYS A 217 4.45 6.40 19.58
N PHE A 218 4.89 6.03 18.38
CA PHE A 218 5.88 6.81 17.64
C PHE A 218 5.16 7.94 16.91
N ILE A 219 5.51 9.19 17.19
CA ILE A 219 4.90 10.34 16.54
C ILE A 219 5.71 10.73 15.32
N SER A 220 5.12 10.54 14.14
CA SER A 220 5.65 11.01 12.86
C SER A 220 5.01 12.36 12.55
N HIS A 221 5.81 13.42 12.45
CA HIS A 221 5.32 14.80 12.42
C HIS A 221 6.25 15.71 11.61
N ARG A 222 5.77 16.93 11.31
CA ARG A 222 6.60 17.93 10.64
C ARG A 222 7.26 18.86 11.66
N TRP A 223 8.52 19.18 11.41
CA TRP A 223 9.18 20.30 12.07
C TRP A 223 8.69 21.63 11.47
N LEU A 224 8.09 22.48 12.30
CA LEU A 224 7.62 23.81 11.87
C LEU A 224 8.77 24.81 11.74
N THR A 225 9.84 24.65 12.51
CA THR A 225 11.08 25.42 12.39
C THR A 225 12.32 24.52 12.52
N PRO A 226 13.51 24.94 12.06
CA PRO A 226 14.72 24.11 12.16
C PRO A 226 15.23 23.83 13.58
N THR A 227 14.80 24.61 14.58
CA THR A 227 15.31 24.52 15.96
C THR A 227 14.27 24.07 16.97
N LEU A 228 12.99 24.23 16.64
CA LEU A 228 11.86 23.87 17.49
C LEU A 228 10.70 23.37 16.61
N PRO A 229 10.36 22.07 16.65
CA PRO A 229 9.35 21.52 15.75
C PRO A 229 7.93 22.00 16.06
N ASP A 230 7.65 22.37 17.31
CA ASP A 230 6.34 22.81 17.77
C ASP A 230 6.45 24.11 18.59
N PRO A 231 6.76 25.25 17.95
CA PRO A 231 7.02 26.51 18.66
C PRO A 231 5.83 27.03 19.46
N ASP A 232 4.61 26.74 18.98
CA ASP A 232 3.37 27.25 19.57
C ASP A 232 2.65 26.22 20.46
N GLY A 233 3.27 25.06 20.70
CA GLY A 233 2.70 23.94 21.48
C GLY A 233 1.48 23.27 20.81
N ARG A 234 1.22 23.52 19.53
CA ARG A 234 0.04 23.04 18.83
C ARG A 234 0.04 21.54 18.65
N GLN A 235 1.18 20.98 18.29
CA GLN A 235 1.32 19.54 18.07
C GLN A 235 1.15 18.80 19.40
N ALA A 236 1.79 19.29 20.47
CA ALA A 236 1.64 18.74 21.82
C ALA A 236 0.18 18.67 22.26
N ARG A 237 -0.59 19.76 22.06
CA ARG A 237 -2.02 19.82 22.38
C ARG A 237 -2.83 18.77 21.63
N LEU A 238 -2.68 18.74 20.31
CA LEU A 238 -3.46 17.85 19.44
C LEU A 238 -3.15 16.39 19.70
N ILE A 239 -1.87 16.03 19.88
CA ILE A 239 -1.45 14.67 20.18
C ILE A 239 -2.02 14.23 21.53
N ALA A 240 -1.87 15.04 22.57
CA ALA A 240 -2.35 14.67 23.91
C ALA A 240 -3.87 14.50 23.96
N TRP A 241 -4.62 15.44 23.39
CA TRP A 241 -6.08 15.36 23.33
C TRP A 241 -6.57 14.16 22.52
N GLN A 242 -5.98 13.89 21.34
CA GLN A 242 -6.39 12.77 20.50
C GLN A 242 -6.06 11.41 21.12
N LEU A 243 -4.91 11.27 21.80
CA LEU A 243 -4.59 10.04 22.53
C LEU A 243 -5.54 9.80 23.72
N VAL A 244 -5.89 10.86 24.47
CA VAL A 244 -6.89 10.75 25.55
C VAL A 244 -8.28 10.41 24.99
N ALA A 245 -8.67 11.04 23.89
CA ALA A 245 -9.95 10.75 23.23
C ALA A 245 -10.02 9.32 22.69
N ALA A 246 -8.95 8.82 22.08
CA ALA A 246 -8.87 7.44 21.61
C ALA A 246 -8.91 6.42 22.74
N LEU A 247 -8.31 6.73 23.90
CA LEU A 247 -8.45 5.89 25.10
C LEU A 247 -9.88 5.89 25.64
N CYS A 248 -10.57 7.03 25.62
CA CYS A 248 -11.98 7.10 25.97
C CYS A 248 -12.85 6.29 24.99
N GLU A 249 -12.61 6.41 23.69
CA GLU A 249 -13.24 5.61 22.63
C GLU A 249 -13.02 4.11 22.87
N ALA A 250 -11.79 3.70 23.17
CA ALA A 250 -11.44 2.32 23.51
C ALA A 250 -12.27 1.78 24.67
N VAL A 251 -12.49 2.58 25.71
CA VAL A 251 -13.33 2.22 26.87
C VAL A 251 -14.80 2.10 26.48
N TYR A 252 -15.34 3.03 25.68
CA TYR A 252 -16.73 2.95 25.19
C TYR A 252 -16.96 1.67 24.38
N VAL A 253 -16.08 1.39 23.42
CA VAL A 253 -16.17 0.22 22.53
C VAL A 253 -15.98 -1.06 23.33
N ALA A 254 -14.99 -1.14 24.23
CA ALA A 254 -14.79 -2.30 25.08
C ALA A 254 -15.98 -2.56 26.03
N HIS A 255 -16.64 -1.50 26.51
CA HIS A 255 -17.83 -1.63 27.35
C HIS A 255 -19.04 -2.14 26.55
N GLU A 256 -19.26 -1.65 25.34
CA GLU A 256 -20.36 -2.08 24.46
C GLU A 256 -20.14 -3.48 23.88
N ARG A 257 -18.94 -3.76 23.38
CA ARG A 257 -18.58 -5.05 22.73
C ARG A 257 -18.23 -6.15 23.74
N GLY A 258 -17.77 -5.76 24.92
CA GLY A 258 -17.12 -6.64 25.89
C GLY A 258 -15.58 -6.62 25.75
N LEU A 259 -14.88 -6.53 26.89
CA LEU A 259 -13.44 -6.27 26.94
C LEU A 259 -12.58 -7.24 26.13
N HIS A 260 -12.88 -8.53 26.21
CA HIS A 260 -12.15 -9.60 25.53
C HIS A 260 -12.81 -10.07 24.24
N THR A 261 -13.92 -9.44 23.85
CA THR A 261 -14.59 -9.74 22.59
C THR A 261 -13.80 -9.10 21.44
N PRO A 262 -13.36 -9.89 20.45
CA PRO A 262 -12.60 -9.36 19.32
C PRO A 262 -13.46 -8.50 18.38
N ARG A 263 -12.81 -7.63 17.61
CA ARG A 263 -13.46 -6.90 16.51
C ARG A 263 -13.86 -7.90 15.42
N ARG A 264 -15.05 -7.71 14.82
CA ARG A 264 -15.53 -8.50 13.69
C ARG A 264 -15.15 -7.81 12.38
N ILE A 265 -14.59 -8.53 11.42
CA ILE A 265 -14.20 -8.01 10.11
C ILE A 265 -14.94 -8.77 9.01
N SER A 266 -15.55 -8.03 8.08
CA SER A 266 -16.18 -8.60 6.91
C SER A 266 -15.16 -9.32 6.02
N THR A 267 -15.42 -10.59 5.74
CA THR A 267 -14.66 -11.42 4.77
C THR A 267 -14.69 -10.86 3.35
N PHE A 268 -15.71 -10.08 3.02
CA PHE A 268 -15.95 -9.56 1.67
C PHE A 268 -15.22 -8.25 1.36
N GLY A 269 -14.92 -7.45 2.39
CA GLY A 269 -14.43 -6.07 2.20
C GLY A 269 -13.32 -5.64 3.16
N ASN A 270 -12.88 -6.50 4.09
CA ASN A 270 -11.92 -6.14 5.13
C ASN A 270 -12.36 -4.94 6.00
N VAL A 271 -13.67 -4.75 6.16
CA VAL A 271 -14.28 -3.62 6.88
C VAL A 271 -14.82 -4.10 8.23
N PRO A 272 -14.63 -3.36 9.33
CA PRO A 272 -15.17 -3.73 10.63
C PRO A 272 -16.71 -3.70 10.67
N LEU A 273 -17.29 -4.64 11.40
CA LEU A 273 -18.72 -4.82 11.61
C LEU A 273 -19.06 -4.87 13.11
N GLY A 274 -20.22 -4.35 13.50
CA GLY A 274 -20.66 -4.26 14.89
C GLY A 274 -20.01 -3.10 15.65
N PRO A 275 -20.03 -3.08 16.99
CA PRO A 275 -19.35 -2.04 17.76
C PRO A 275 -17.83 -2.07 17.53
N PHE A 276 -17.27 -1.01 16.95
CA PHE A 276 -15.83 -0.86 16.72
C PHE A 276 -15.40 0.58 16.95
N GLY A 277 -14.14 0.76 17.35
CA GLY A 277 -13.49 2.08 17.43
C GLY A 277 -12.59 2.34 16.23
N SER A 278 -11.96 3.51 16.23
CA SER A 278 -10.79 3.80 15.41
C SER A 278 -9.69 2.76 15.62
N ASP A 279 -8.82 2.56 14.63
CA ASP A 279 -7.75 1.56 14.75
C ASP A 279 -6.80 1.86 15.94
N LEU A 280 -6.61 3.15 16.29
CA LEU A 280 -5.90 3.57 17.51
C LEU A 280 -6.63 3.14 18.79
N ALA A 281 -7.95 3.32 18.85
CA ALA A 281 -8.75 2.86 19.99
C ALA A 281 -8.70 1.33 20.12
N GLU A 282 -8.83 0.60 19.00
CA GLU A 282 -8.71 -0.86 18.97
C GLU A 282 -7.32 -1.33 19.44
N ALA A 283 -6.25 -0.64 19.04
CA ALA A 283 -4.91 -0.91 19.53
C ALA A 283 -4.79 -0.67 21.05
N LEU A 284 -5.43 0.37 21.59
CA LEU A 284 -5.45 0.64 23.03
C LEU A 284 -6.28 -0.41 23.81
N ILE A 285 -7.37 -0.93 23.23
CA ILE A 285 -8.13 -2.05 23.82
C ILE A 285 -7.20 -3.24 24.02
N VAL A 286 -6.48 -3.62 22.97
CA VAL A 286 -5.62 -4.81 22.93
C VAL A 286 -4.40 -4.66 23.85
N ASN A 287 -3.72 -3.50 23.79
CA ASN A 287 -2.41 -3.31 24.45
C ASN A 287 -2.49 -2.70 25.86
N VAL A 288 -3.58 -2.01 26.20
CA VAL A 288 -3.71 -1.31 27.51
C VAL A 288 -4.87 -1.84 28.33
N LEU A 289 -6.08 -1.90 27.75
CA LEU A 289 -7.29 -2.22 28.51
C LEU A 289 -7.32 -3.70 28.90
N ARG A 290 -7.16 -4.63 27.95
CA ARG A 290 -7.24 -6.07 28.22
C ARG A 290 -6.19 -6.58 29.22
N PRO A 291 -4.92 -6.09 29.20
CA PRO A 291 -3.96 -6.46 30.23
C PRO A 291 -4.19 -5.77 31.58
N GLY A 292 -4.93 -4.65 31.59
CA GLY A 292 -5.02 -3.75 32.74
C GLY A 292 -6.34 -3.77 33.51
N LEU A 293 -7.42 -4.30 32.93
CA LEU A 293 -8.77 -4.21 33.47
C LEU A 293 -9.47 -5.56 33.48
N ASP A 294 -10.40 -5.71 34.42
CA ASP A 294 -11.48 -6.68 34.36
C ASP A 294 -12.81 -5.99 34.00
N ALA A 295 -13.88 -6.77 33.82
CA ALA A 295 -15.20 -6.24 33.44
C ALA A 295 -15.77 -5.24 34.47
N SER A 296 -15.50 -5.45 35.76
CA SER A 296 -15.99 -4.57 36.83
C SER A 296 -15.28 -3.22 36.82
N SER A 297 -13.96 -3.26 36.63
CA SER A 297 -13.08 -2.10 36.53
C SER A 297 -13.38 -1.30 35.27
N LEU A 298 -13.67 -1.97 34.16
CA LEU A 298 -14.12 -1.34 32.92
C LEU A 298 -15.45 -0.60 33.13
N THR A 299 -16.43 -1.20 33.81
CA THR A 299 -17.73 -0.56 34.09
C THR A 299 -17.56 0.69 34.95
N ALA A 300 -16.71 0.63 35.97
CA ALA A 300 -16.41 1.78 36.84
C ALA A 300 -15.69 2.90 36.08
N LEU A 301 -14.72 2.54 35.23
CA LEU A 301 -14.01 3.50 34.37
C LEU A 301 -14.93 4.14 33.33
N HIS A 302 -15.76 3.34 32.65
CA HIS A 302 -16.75 3.83 31.71
C HIS A 302 -17.65 4.88 32.36
N SER A 303 -18.16 4.58 33.57
CA SER A 303 -18.98 5.52 34.34
C SER A 303 -18.25 6.83 34.68
N GLU A 304 -16.95 6.76 34.97
CA GLU A 304 -16.10 7.91 35.24
C GLU A 304 -15.91 8.79 34.00
N ILE A 305 -15.63 8.20 32.83
CA ILE A 305 -15.30 8.97 31.62
C ILE A 305 -16.53 9.47 30.84
N LEU A 306 -17.76 9.04 31.16
CA LEU A 306 -18.98 9.48 30.46
C LEU A 306 -19.12 11.01 30.38
N ALA A 307 -18.65 11.73 31.40
CA ALA A 307 -18.67 13.20 31.41
C ALA A 307 -17.76 13.82 30.31
N LEU A 308 -16.74 13.09 29.86
CA LEU A 308 -15.77 13.52 28.85
C LEU A 308 -16.28 13.34 27.42
N GLN A 309 -17.40 12.63 27.21
CA GLN A 309 -17.92 12.29 25.88
C GLN A 309 -18.07 13.50 24.95
N ARG A 310 -18.45 14.67 25.50
CA ARG A 310 -18.58 15.90 24.70
C ARG A 310 -17.23 16.43 24.22
N GLU A 311 -16.21 16.37 25.07
CA GLU A 311 -14.87 16.85 24.76
C GLU A 311 -14.14 15.91 23.80
N THR A 312 -14.45 14.61 23.85
CA THR A 312 -13.82 13.59 23.00
C THR A 312 -14.62 13.25 21.75
N ALA A 313 -15.77 13.90 21.52
CA ALA A 313 -16.72 13.54 20.46
C ALA A 313 -16.13 13.63 19.05
N ASP A 314 -15.25 14.60 18.81
CA ASP A 314 -14.55 14.85 17.55
C ASP A 314 -13.09 14.38 17.60
N ARG A 315 -12.82 13.36 18.43
CA ARG A 315 -11.47 12.91 18.80
C ARG A 315 -10.67 13.97 19.58
N GLY A 316 -11.32 14.97 20.18
CA GLY A 316 -10.65 15.99 20.99
C GLY A 316 -9.97 17.09 20.19
N VAL A 317 -10.28 17.22 18.90
CA VAL A 317 -9.67 18.23 18.02
C VAL A 317 -10.09 19.65 18.43
N LEU A 318 -11.39 19.91 18.61
CA LEU A 318 -11.91 21.19 19.06
C LEU A 318 -11.39 21.55 20.46
N ALA A 319 -11.36 20.58 21.37
CA ALA A 319 -10.83 20.78 22.72
C ALA A 319 -9.33 21.11 22.69
N GLY A 320 -8.54 20.40 21.89
CA GLY A 320 -7.12 20.66 21.70
C GLY A 320 -6.81 22.02 21.07
N HIS A 321 -7.70 22.56 20.24
CA HIS A 321 -7.58 23.93 19.73
C HIS A 321 -7.81 25.00 20.79
N ALA A 322 -8.74 24.74 21.72
CA ALA A 322 -9.09 25.70 22.76
C ALA A 322 -8.13 25.67 23.98
N ASP A 323 -7.32 24.63 24.13
CA ASP A 323 -6.55 24.35 25.35
C ASP A 323 -5.05 24.67 25.23
N ALA A 324 -4.71 25.96 25.12
CA ALA A 324 -3.37 26.47 24.75
C ALA A 324 -2.18 25.87 25.52
N ASP A 325 -2.33 25.52 26.80
CA ASP A 325 -1.25 24.97 27.63
C ASP A 325 -1.56 23.58 28.20
N LEU A 326 -2.52 22.87 27.60
CA LEU A 326 -3.11 21.63 28.13
C LEU A 326 -3.67 21.75 29.55
N GLY A 327 -3.93 22.98 30.02
CA GLY A 327 -4.41 23.25 31.37
C GLY A 327 -5.76 22.59 31.63
N ARG A 328 -6.67 22.63 30.64
CA ARG A 328 -7.98 21.99 30.74
C ARG A 328 -7.84 20.47 30.76
N LEU A 329 -7.05 19.89 29.86
CA LEU A 329 -6.80 18.46 29.84
C LEU A 329 -6.17 17.98 31.15
N ARG A 330 -5.22 18.73 31.70
CA ARG A 330 -4.58 18.42 32.99
C ARG A 330 -5.59 18.38 34.12
N THR A 331 -6.50 19.36 34.21
CA THR A 331 -7.59 19.36 35.19
C THR A 331 -8.48 18.14 35.02
N LEU A 332 -8.93 17.85 33.79
CA LEU A 332 -9.77 16.68 33.53
C LEU A 332 -9.07 15.38 33.94
N VAL A 333 -7.81 15.19 33.55
CA VAL A 333 -7.05 14.00 33.93
C VAL A 333 -6.87 13.88 35.44
N ALA A 334 -6.65 14.99 36.15
CA ALA A 334 -6.53 15.00 37.61
C ALA A 334 -7.85 14.64 38.31
N GLU A 335 -9.00 15.05 37.75
CA GLU A 335 -10.33 14.74 38.27
C GLU A 335 -10.77 13.30 38.01
N HIS A 336 -10.12 12.60 37.08
CA HIS A 336 -10.47 11.24 36.64
C HIS A 336 -9.30 10.26 36.91
N PRO A 337 -9.15 9.78 38.16
CA PRO A 337 -8.00 9.00 38.59
C PRO A 337 -7.89 7.62 37.94
N ARG A 338 -8.98 6.98 37.52
CA ARG A 338 -8.89 5.69 36.80
C ARG A 338 -8.41 5.92 35.37
N LEU A 339 -8.86 7.01 34.73
CA LEU A 339 -8.33 7.41 33.44
C LEU A 339 -6.83 7.72 33.53
N ARG A 340 -6.39 8.50 34.53
CA ARG A 340 -4.96 8.80 34.75
C ARG A 340 -4.12 7.51 34.87
N ARG A 341 -4.56 6.51 35.63
CA ARG A 341 -3.84 5.23 35.77
C ARG A 341 -3.65 4.48 34.44
N LEU A 342 -4.57 4.64 33.50
CA LEU A 342 -4.40 4.07 32.16
C LEU A 342 -3.50 4.95 31.29
N LEU A 343 -3.59 6.27 31.40
CA LEU A 343 -2.68 7.20 30.71
C LEU A 343 -1.22 7.02 31.17
N ASP A 344 -0.98 6.63 32.42
CA ASP A 344 0.36 6.25 32.92
C ASP A 344 0.98 5.06 32.15
N ARG A 345 0.17 4.34 31.37
CA ARG A 345 0.60 3.24 30.50
C ARG A 345 0.76 3.65 29.04
N VAL A 346 0.56 4.93 28.72
CA VAL A 346 0.69 5.46 27.36
C VAL A 346 1.95 6.30 27.27
N PHE A 347 2.80 5.96 26.30
CA PHE A 347 4.09 6.58 26.08
C PHE A 347 4.18 7.07 24.64
N VAL A 348 4.81 8.22 24.46
CA VAL A 348 5.05 8.82 23.15
C VAL A 348 6.55 8.91 22.89
N TRP A 349 6.96 8.60 21.67
CA TRP A 349 8.27 8.94 21.14
C TRP A 349 8.09 10.11 20.20
N TYR A 350 8.71 11.24 20.54
CA TYR A 350 8.68 12.47 19.76
C TYR A 350 10.12 12.95 19.64
N ASP A 351 10.64 13.10 18.42
CA ASP A 351 12.07 13.19 18.16
C ASP A 351 12.78 14.28 18.99
N TYR A 352 12.16 15.45 19.16
CA TYR A 352 12.70 16.57 19.92
C TYR A 352 12.84 16.30 21.42
N SER A 353 11.93 15.47 21.94
CA SER A 353 11.87 15.08 23.35
C SER A 353 12.67 13.81 23.64
N CYS A 354 12.88 12.96 22.62
CA CYS A 354 13.47 11.64 22.79
C CYS A 354 14.88 11.49 22.19
N LEU A 355 15.33 12.44 21.36
CA LEU A 355 16.69 12.51 20.79
C LEU A 355 17.44 13.77 21.21
N PRO A 356 18.78 13.73 21.29
CA PRO A 356 19.55 14.91 21.66
C PRO A 356 19.44 16.05 20.66
N GLN A 357 19.11 17.25 21.16
CA GLN A 357 18.87 18.43 20.35
C GLN A 357 19.99 19.46 20.46
N GLN A 358 20.06 20.42 19.54
CA GLN A 358 21.10 21.45 19.59
C GLN A 358 20.92 22.40 20.81
N PRO A 359 22.02 22.91 21.40
CA PRO A 359 23.41 22.53 21.17
C PRO A 359 23.72 21.14 21.78
N ARG A 360 24.34 20.26 20.98
CA ARG A 360 24.76 18.92 21.43
C ARG A 360 26.22 18.92 21.88
N THR A 361 26.52 18.18 22.94
CA THR A 361 27.88 17.74 23.25
C THR A 361 28.39 16.75 22.19
N PRO A 362 29.72 16.48 22.09
CA PRO A 362 30.23 15.49 21.14
C PRO A 362 29.62 14.08 21.31
N LEU A 363 29.34 13.68 22.55
CA LEU A 363 28.70 12.39 22.86
C LEU A 363 27.24 12.36 22.39
N GLU A 364 26.51 13.45 22.62
CA GLU A 364 25.12 13.62 22.15
C GLU A 364 25.04 13.71 20.62
N GLN A 365 26.04 14.29 19.96
CA GLN A 365 26.12 14.33 18.50
C GLN A 365 26.26 12.90 17.93
N GLN A 366 27.19 12.11 18.48
CA GLN A 366 27.33 10.70 18.11
C GLN A 366 26.05 9.91 18.40
N ALA A 367 25.35 10.25 19.49
CA ALA A 367 24.07 9.66 19.82
C ALA A 367 22.99 9.93 18.78
N PHE A 368 22.76 11.21 18.50
CA PHE A 368 21.81 11.65 17.52
C PHE A 368 22.05 10.99 16.15
N GLU A 369 23.30 10.96 15.67
CA GLU A 369 23.64 10.34 14.37
C GLU A 369 23.42 8.82 14.33
N GLN A 370 23.58 8.13 15.46
CA GLN A 370 23.30 6.71 15.54
C GLN A 370 21.80 6.47 15.58
N ASP A 371 21.08 7.14 16.48
CA ASP A 371 19.66 6.92 16.69
C ASP A 371 18.84 7.33 15.46
N LEU A 372 19.29 8.34 14.71
CA LEU A 372 18.73 8.75 13.42
C LEU A 372 18.90 7.69 12.31
N ARG A 373 19.95 6.87 12.37
CA ARG A 373 20.12 5.73 11.46
C ARG A 373 19.24 4.54 11.86
N GLU A 374 18.85 4.48 13.12
CA GLU A 374 18.05 3.42 13.74
C GLU A 374 16.57 3.83 13.91
N THR A 375 16.09 4.89 13.25
CA THR A 375 14.69 5.37 13.34
C THR A 375 13.65 4.27 13.09
N GLU A 376 13.94 3.33 12.17
CA GLU A 376 13.08 2.18 11.91
C GLU A 376 12.83 1.32 13.16
N ILE A 377 13.84 1.12 14.01
CA ILE A 377 13.72 0.36 15.26
C ILE A 377 12.75 1.06 16.21
N HIS A 378 12.85 2.39 16.31
CA HIS A 378 11.95 3.19 17.15
C HIS A 378 10.49 3.04 16.72
N GLN A 379 10.22 3.03 15.40
CA GLN A 379 8.88 2.77 14.87
C GLN A 379 8.42 1.34 15.13
N PHE A 380 9.28 0.34 14.96
CA PHE A 380 8.91 -1.07 15.19
C PHE A 380 8.61 -1.40 16.66
N LEU A 381 9.19 -0.66 17.61
CA LEU A 381 8.90 -0.82 19.05
C LEU A 381 7.52 -0.25 19.44
N GLY A 382 7.03 0.73 18.69
CA GLY A 382 5.74 1.37 18.91
C GLY A 382 4.75 1.14 17.77
N ARG A 383 3.64 1.86 17.84
CA ARG A 383 2.74 2.09 16.71
C ARG A 383 2.91 3.52 16.23
N THR A 384 3.01 3.70 14.92
CA THR A 384 3.25 5.03 14.34
C THR A 384 1.95 5.82 14.27
N ALA A 385 1.93 7.02 14.82
CA ALA A 385 0.85 7.97 14.68
C ALA A 385 1.36 9.17 13.87
N ILE A 386 0.76 9.40 12.70
CA ILE A 386 1.11 10.49 11.80
C ILE A 386 0.28 11.72 12.16
N LEU A 387 0.94 12.78 12.64
CA LEU A 387 0.29 14.08 12.85
C LEU A 387 0.19 14.81 11.51
N LEU A 388 -1.03 14.82 10.95
CA LEU A 388 -1.28 15.23 9.57
C LEU A 388 -2.03 16.57 9.48
N ASP A 389 -1.33 17.65 9.13
CA ASP A 389 -1.96 18.93 8.75
C ASP A 389 -2.36 18.94 7.26
N ASP A 390 -1.42 18.58 6.38
CA ASP A 390 -1.58 18.53 4.92
C ASP A 390 -0.75 17.38 4.37
N ALA A 391 -1.39 16.42 3.69
CA ALA A 391 -0.70 15.21 3.23
C ALA A 391 0.32 15.45 2.11
N ASP A 392 0.11 16.46 1.28
CA ASP A 392 1.02 16.77 0.18
C ASP A 392 2.30 17.39 0.74
N ASP A 393 2.17 18.42 1.59
CA ASP A 393 3.31 19.01 2.32
C ASP A 393 4.05 17.91 3.10
N TYR A 394 3.30 17.07 3.80
CA TYR A 394 3.85 15.97 4.59
C TYR A 394 4.70 15.00 3.75
N LEU A 395 4.17 14.48 2.64
CA LEU A 395 4.87 13.50 1.78
C LEU A 395 5.88 14.12 0.80
N THR A 396 6.08 15.44 0.84
CA THR A 396 7.23 16.12 0.20
C THR A 396 8.37 16.39 1.18
N ARG A 397 8.18 16.12 2.48
CA ARG A 397 9.25 16.15 3.48
C ARG A 397 9.89 14.77 3.56
N ALA A 398 11.21 14.75 3.41
CA ALA A 398 12.00 13.55 3.21
C ALA A 398 11.91 12.60 4.42
N TRP A 399 12.07 13.10 5.65
CA TRP A 399 11.88 12.33 6.89
C TRP A 399 10.45 11.81 7.02
N CYS A 400 9.45 12.69 6.95
CA CYS A 400 8.04 12.34 7.05
C CYS A 400 7.62 11.26 6.02
N THR A 401 8.16 11.34 4.80
CA THR A 401 7.92 10.33 3.76
C THR A 401 8.52 8.99 4.12
N LEU A 402 9.79 8.96 4.54
CA LEU A 402 10.46 7.73 4.97
C LEU A 402 9.66 7.07 6.11
N GLU A 403 9.27 7.85 7.10
CA GLU A 403 8.51 7.36 8.25
C GLU A 403 7.14 6.82 7.87
N ALA A 404 6.40 7.53 7.00
CA ALA A 404 5.10 7.05 6.53
C ALA A 404 5.21 5.77 5.70
N VAL A 405 6.25 5.62 4.87
CA VAL A 405 6.46 4.40 4.08
C VAL A 405 6.88 3.23 4.97
N ILE A 406 7.71 3.44 6.00
CA ILE A 406 8.02 2.42 7.02
C ILE A 406 6.73 1.94 7.69
N ALA A 407 5.92 2.89 8.18
CA ALA A 407 4.70 2.58 8.90
C ALA A 407 3.65 1.89 8.01
N ASP A 408 3.53 2.32 6.75
CA ASP A 408 2.66 1.70 5.74
C ASP A 408 3.08 0.26 5.42
N THR A 409 4.39 0.02 5.33
CA THR A 409 4.98 -1.31 5.08
C THR A 409 4.80 -2.24 6.27
N ALA A 410 4.84 -1.72 7.49
CA ALA A 410 4.52 -2.45 8.72
C ALA A 410 3.02 -2.73 8.87
N GLY A 411 2.16 -2.03 8.10
CA GLY A 411 0.71 -2.16 8.17
C GLY A 411 0.11 -1.62 9.46
N SER A 412 0.81 -0.71 10.15
CA SER A 412 0.46 -0.24 11.48
C SER A 412 0.75 1.25 11.62
N PHE A 413 -0.21 2.07 11.18
CA PHE A 413 -0.19 3.49 11.49
C PHE A 413 -1.58 4.05 11.76
N ASP A 414 -1.63 5.08 12.59
CA ASP A 414 -2.80 5.90 12.83
C ASP A 414 -2.57 7.31 12.29
N ILE A 415 -3.66 8.02 12.03
CA ILE A 415 -3.59 9.42 11.61
C ILE A 415 -4.19 10.26 12.73
N LEU A 416 -3.36 11.12 13.31
CA LEU A 416 -3.77 12.18 14.21
C LEU A 416 -4.00 13.42 13.37
N VAL A 417 -5.21 13.95 13.41
CA VAL A 417 -5.59 15.04 12.51
C VAL A 417 -5.07 16.36 13.06
N GLY A 418 -4.17 16.97 12.29
CA GLY A 418 -3.72 18.35 12.39
C GLY A 418 -4.61 19.30 11.58
N ALA A 419 -4.35 20.60 11.63
CA ALA A 419 -5.40 21.60 11.81
C ALA A 419 -5.86 22.43 10.58
N ASP A 420 -6.97 23.15 10.79
CA ASP A 420 -7.55 24.25 9.98
C ASP A 420 -8.32 23.91 8.69
N ARG A 421 -8.67 22.64 8.45
CA ARG A 421 -9.64 22.31 7.38
C ARG A 421 -11.01 21.94 7.96
N PRO A 422 -12.10 22.63 7.58
CA PRO A 422 -13.47 22.21 7.89
C PRO A 422 -13.82 20.80 7.38
N THR A 423 -12.97 20.20 6.54
CA THR A 423 -13.16 18.87 5.95
C THR A 423 -12.85 17.70 6.89
N VAL A 424 -12.29 17.96 8.07
CA VAL A 424 -11.93 16.98 9.12
C VAL A 424 -13.14 16.19 9.63
N SER A 425 -14.35 16.75 9.56
CA SER A 425 -15.57 16.10 10.03
C SER A 425 -16.02 14.87 9.23
N ALA A 426 -15.31 14.46 8.18
CA ALA A 426 -15.73 13.38 7.27
C ALA A 426 -14.63 12.34 6.92
N GLY A 427 -13.50 12.28 7.63
CA GLY A 427 -12.45 11.28 7.36
C GLY A 427 -11.68 11.46 6.03
N ARG A 428 -11.80 12.65 5.42
CA ARG A 428 -11.31 12.92 4.05
C ARG A 428 -9.80 13.11 3.96
N THR A 429 -9.20 13.75 4.95
CA THR A 429 -7.75 13.97 4.99
C THR A 429 -7.03 12.64 5.22
N GLU A 430 -7.57 11.79 6.08
CA GLU A 430 -7.08 10.43 6.30
C GLU A 430 -7.15 9.61 5.02
N HIS A 431 -8.33 9.60 4.37
CA HIS A 431 -8.51 8.91 3.10
C HIS A 431 -7.53 9.39 2.03
N HIS A 432 -7.27 10.70 1.95
CA HIS A 432 -6.33 11.29 1.00
C HIS A 432 -4.88 10.83 1.24
N LEU A 433 -4.40 10.80 2.49
CA LEU A 433 -3.07 10.27 2.80
C LEU A 433 -2.98 8.77 2.48
N THR A 434 -3.95 7.97 2.94
CA THR A 434 -3.99 6.53 2.65
C THR A 434 -4.00 6.24 1.15
N THR A 435 -4.72 7.06 0.38
CA THR A 435 -4.81 6.98 -1.07
C THR A 435 -3.46 7.29 -1.73
N LEU A 436 -2.74 8.32 -1.26
CA LEU A 436 -1.38 8.61 -1.73
C LEU A 436 -0.39 7.50 -1.35
N LEU A 437 -0.46 6.97 -0.13
CA LEU A 437 0.41 5.90 0.35
C LEU A 437 0.15 4.55 -0.35
N ALA A 438 -0.97 4.38 -1.04
CA ALA A 438 -1.18 3.21 -1.90
C ALA A 438 -0.16 3.15 -3.06
N ASP A 439 0.25 4.30 -3.58
CA ASP A 439 1.10 4.41 -4.77
C ASP A 439 2.49 5.00 -4.51
N ARG A 440 2.63 5.82 -3.47
CA ARG A 440 3.88 6.50 -3.16
C ARG A 440 5.07 5.53 -2.94
N PRO A 441 4.93 4.40 -2.22
CA PRO A 441 6.00 3.40 -2.12
C PRO A 441 6.42 2.85 -3.47
N HIS A 442 5.46 2.65 -4.39
CA HIS A 442 5.76 2.21 -5.75
C HIS A 442 6.57 3.25 -6.52
N VAL A 443 6.17 4.53 -6.47
CA VAL A 443 6.89 5.63 -7.12
C VAL A 443 8.33 5.76 -6.59
N ILE A 444 8.51 5.72 -5.27
CA ILE A 444 9.84 5.75 -4.62
C ILE A 444 10.69 4.58 -5.09
N TRP A 445 10.13 3.37 -5.11
CA TRP A 445 10.83 2.17 -5.54
C TRP A 445 11.35 2.28 -6.98
N ARG A 446 10.55 2.83 -7.92
CA ARG A 446 11.01 3.06 -9.31
C ARG A 446 12.17 4.06 -9.36
N ALA A 447 12.13 5.10 -8.52
CA ALA A 447 13.20 6.09 -8.46
C ALA A 447 14.50 5.51 -7.88
N LEU A 448 14.40 4.63 -6.88
CA LEU A 448 15.54 3.90 -6.33
C LEU A 448 16.13 2.94 -7.38
N LEU A 449 15.30 2.19 -8.11
CA LEU A 449 15.77 1.33 -9.21
C LEU A 449 16.47 2.13 -10.32
N ASP A 450 15.97 3.30 -10.69
CA ASP A 450 16.62 4.19 -11.66
C ASP A 450 18.02 4.62 -11.21
N THR A 451 18.24 4.69 -9.89
CA THR A 451 19.52 5.06 -9.28
C THR A 451 20.43 3.85 -9.13
N GLU A 452 20.00 2.85 -8.36
CA GLU A 452 20.81 1.70 -7.91
C GLU A 452 20.96 0.63 -8.99
N LEU A 453 19.89 0.33 -9.74
CA LEU A 453 19.92 -0.73 -10.76
C LEU A 453 20.36 -0.22 -12.13
N PHE A 454 19.93 0.99 -12.50
CA PHE A 454 20.14 1.50 -13.85
C PHE A 454 21.21 2.59 -13.98
N GLY A 455 21.66 3.19 -12.87
CA GLY A 455 22.69 4.23 -12.87
C GLY A 455 22.30 5.48 -13.68
N ILE A 456 21.01 5.80 -13.79
CA ILE A 456 20.51 6.90 -14.65
C ILE A 456 20.62 8.26 -13.96
N GLN A 457 20.71 8.25 -12.63
CA GLN A 457 20.74 9.43 -11.79
C GLN A 457 21.59 9.18 -10.54
N THR A 458 21.93 10.25 -9.81
CA THR A 458 22.58 10.17 -8.50
C THR A 458 21.54 10.07 -7.38
N PRO A 459 21.92 9.65 -6.15
CA PRO A 459 21.02 9.67 -4.99
C PRO A 459 20.38 11.04 -4.73
N ALA A 460 21.16 12.13 -4.84
CA ALA A 460 20.64 13.49 -4.67
C ALA A 460 19.61 13.86 -5.75
N GLU A 461 19.87 13.49 -7.01
CA GLU A 461 18.94 13.70 -8.12
C GLU A 461 17.66 12.86 -7.94
N CYS A 462 17.77 11.65 -7.39
CA CYS A 462 16.64 10.80 -7.04
C CYS A 462 15.69 11.49 -6.08
N LEU A 463 16.18 11.95 -4.93
CA LEU A 463 15.38 12.65 -3.92
C LEU A 463 14.75 13.93 -4.48
N ARG A 464 15.53 14.69 -5.26
CA ARG A 464 15.03 15.90 -5.94
C ARG A 464 13.88 15.59 -6.90
N ARG A 465 13.99 14.52 -7.70
CA ARG A 465 12.92 14.09 -8.64
C ARG A 465 11.73 13.44 -7.96
N LEU A 466 11.89 12.95 -6.73
CA LEU A 466 10.80 12.56 -5.85
C LEU A 466 10.14 13.75 -5.14
N GLU A 467 10.66 14.97 -5.36
CA GLU A 467 10.19 16.20 -4.69
C GLU A 467 10.35 16.11 -3.17
N LEU A 468 11.39 15.41 -2.70
CA LEU A 468 11.71 15.27 -1.29
C LEU A 468 12.66 16.36 -0.84
N SER A 469 12.27 17.07 0.22
CA SER A 469 13.03 18.13 0.86
C SER A 469 13.24 17.81 2.34
N ALA A 470 14.38 18.21 2.90
CA ALA A 470 14.66 18.06 4.33
C ALA A 470 14.84 19.44 4.94
N THR A 471 14.44 19.62 6.20
CA THR A 471 14.70 20.85 6.96
C THR A 471 16.21 21.13 7.05
N ASN A 472 17.01 20.06 7.14
CA ASN A 472 18.46 20.09 7.02
C ASN A 472 18.91 19.20 5.86
N GLU A 473 19.50 19.81 4.82
CA GLU A 473 19.93 19.08 3.62
C GLU A 473 21.01 18.02 3.90
N THR A 474 21.76 18.13 5.00
CA THR A 474 22.76 17.11 5.39
C THR A 474 22.15 15.77 5.75
N ASP A 475 20.83 15.73 5.99
CA ASP A 475 20.12 14.50 6.36
C ASP A 475 19.73 13.67 5.12
N LEU A 476 19.70 14.29 3.93
CA LEU A 476 19.27 13.64 2.69
C LEU A 476 19.99 12.32 2.39
N PRO A 477 21.31 12.16 2.59
CA PRO A 477 21.99 10.87 2.40
C PRO A 477 21.45 9.77 3.33
N ALA A 478 21.22 10.08 4.60
CA ALA A 478 20.68 9.10 5.56
C ALA A 478 19.25 8.69 5.20
N ILE A 479 18.44 9.64 4.72
CA ILE A 479 17.07 9.37 4.26
C ILE A 479 17.07 8.50 3.01
N TYR A 480 17.96 8.79 2.05
CA TYR A 480 18.13 7.96 0.86
C TYR A 480 18.47 6.52 1.24
N ASP A 481 19.44 6.34 2.14
CA ASP A 481 19.81 5.02 2.64
C ASP A 481 18.67 4.32 3.37
N GLY A 482 17.88 5.06 4.15
CA GLY A 482 16.66 4.55 4.78
C GLY A 482 15.66 4.02 3.74
N LEU A 483 15.34 4.81 2.72
CA LEU A 483 14.42 4.42 1.64
C LEU A 483 14.94 3.20 0.87
N ARG A 484 16.26 3.12 0.63
CA ARG A 484 16.93 2.00 -0.06
C ARG A 484 16.80 0.69 0.72
N ARG A 485 16.92 0.74 2.06
CA ARG A 485 16.81 -0.44 2.94
C ARG A 485 15.40 -1.04 3.03
N LEU A 486 14.35 -0.29 2.73
CA LEU A 486 12.96 -0.79 2.79
C LEU A 486 12.70 -1.91 1.76
N GLY A 487 13.43 -1.90 0.64
CA GLY A 487 13.26 -2.87 -0.42
C GLY A 487 11.96 -2.70 -1.21
N MET A 488 11.59 -3.77 -1.92
CA MET A 488 10.41 -3.84 -2.76
C MET A 488 9.11 -3.64 -1.93
N PRO A 489 8.17 -2.79 -2.39
CA PRO A 489 6.86 -2.66 -1.75
C PRO A 489 6.12 -3.99 -1.69
N LYS A 490 5.56 -4.32 -0.52
CA LYS A 490 4.79 -5.56 -0.30
C LYS A 490 3.35 -5.47 -0.84
N LYS A 491 2.78 -4.27 -0.84
CA LYS A 491 1.46 -4.02 -1.41
C LYS A 491 1.53 -4.14 -2.92
N VAL A 492 0.47 -4.63 -3.54
CA VAL A 492 0.35 -4.69 -5.00
C VAL A 492 -0.88 -3.88 -5.39
N HIS A 493 -0.66 -2.80 -6.13
CA HIS A 493 -1.74 -2.05 -6.74
C HIS A 493 -1.99 -2.55 -8.16
N ILE A 494 -3.23 -2.96 -8.42
CA ILE A 494 -3.69 -3.57 -9.68
C ILE A 494 -4.84 -2.72 -10.21
N ASP A 495 -4.72 -2.28 -11.46
CA ASP A 495 -5.72 -1.46 -12.14
C ASP A 495 -5.83 -1.89 -13.62
N GLU A 496 -6.91 -1.50 -14.31
CA GLU A 496 -7.04 -1.76 -15.75
C GLU A 496 -6.00 -0.99 -16.59
N SER A 497 -5.46 0.09 -16.02
CA SER A 497 -4.44 0.95 -16.62
C SER A 497 -3.00 0.45 -16.47
N GLU A 498 -2.76 -0.71 -15.83
CA GLU A 498 -1.42 -1.32 -15.75
C GLU A 498 -0.82 -1.54 -17.14
N VAL A 499 0.44 -1.15 -17.31
CA VAL A 499 1.21 -1.47 -18.52
C VAL A 499 1.92 -2.79 -18.35
N LEU A 500 1.80 -3.64 -19.36
CA LEU A 500 2.51 -4.90 -19.46
C LEU A 500 3.67 -4.76 -20.42
N THR A 501 4.86 -5.15 -19.96
CA THR A 501 6.08 -5.21 -20.77
C THR A 501 6.95 -6.40 -20.35
N GLY A 502 7.98 -6.70 -21.12
CA GLY A 502 8.80 -7.91 -21.02
C GLY A 502 8.31 -9.00 -21.95
N THR A 503 8.44 -10.26 -21.54
CA THR A 503 8.01 -11.41 -22.34
C THR A 503 6.87 -12.14 -21.63
N PHE A 504 5.73 -12.28 -22.30
CA PHE A 504 4.63 -13.14 -21.90
C PHE A 504 4.88 -14.56 -22.43
N PRO A 505 5.23 -15.52 -21.56
CA PRO A 505 5.51 -16.88 -22.01
C PRO A 505 4.20 -17.65 -22.24
N LEU A 506 4.13 -18.35 -23.38
CA LEU A 506 2.98 -19.15 -23.80
C LEU A 506 3.36 -20.64 -23.80
N PRO A 507 2.71 -21.49 -23.00
CA PRO A 507 3.02 -22.92 -22.96
C PRO A 507 2.79 -23.63 -24.30
N LEU A 508 3.77 -24.42 -24.72
CA LEU A 508 3.64 -25.38 -25.81
C LEU A 508 3.16 -26.74 -25.29
N THR A 509 2.18 -27.33 -25.97
CA THR A 509 1.64 -28.67 -25.71
C THR A 509 1.67 -29.53 -26.97
N ASP A 510 1.22 -30.78 -26.85
CA ASP A 510 1.11 -31.72 -27.98
C ASP A 510 2.43 -31.88 -28.74
N ARG A 511 3.53 -32.02 -28.00
CA ARG A 511 4.90 -32.11 -28.55
C ARG A 511 5.33 -30.87 -29.35
N GLY A 512 4.83 -29.70 -28.98
CA GLY A 512 5.18 -28.42 -29.60
C GLY A 512 4.30 -28.02 -30.77
N HIS A 513 3.17 -28.71 -31.00
CA HIS A 513 2.25 -28.39 -32.08
C HIS A 513 1.17 -27.38 -31.69
N THR A 514 0.90 -27.21 -30.39
CA THR A 514 -0.17 -26.35 -29.91
C THR A 514 0.36 -25.37 -28.89
N VAL A 515 -0.04 -24.10 -29.01
CA VAL A 515 0.20 -23.03 -28.04
C VAL A 515 -1.09 -22.77 -27.27
N LEU A 516 -1.01 -22.63 -25.95
CA LEU A 516 -2.14 -22.19 -25.13
C LEU A 516 -2.10 -20.69 -24.87
N VAL A 517 -3.17 -20.01 -25.26
CA VAL A 517 -3.34 -18.57 -25.12
C VAL A 517 -4.45 -18.29 -24.10
N PRO A 518 -4.20 -17.52 -23.03
CA PRO A 518 -5.24 -17.20 -22.06
C PRO A 518 -6.33 -16.32 -22.66
N THR A 519 -7.58 -16.56 -22.27
CA THR A 519 -8.76 -15.77 -22.70
C THR A 519 -9.43 -15.04 -21.53
N SER A 520 -9.10 -15.39 -20.28
CA SER A 520 -9.62 -14.75 -19.07
C SER A 520 -8.63 -14.91 -17.91
N SER A 521 -8.91 -14.17 -16.83
CA SER A 521 -8.18 -14.22 -15.56
C SER A 521 -8.98 -14.88 -14.43
N ASP A 522 -9.95 -15.74 -14.77
CA ASP A 522 -10.78 -16.41 -13.77
C ASP A 522 -9.97 -17.48 -13.03
N THR A 523 -9.99 -17.47 -11.71
CA THR A 523 -9.20 -18.41 -10.90
C THR A 523 -9.72 -19.84 -11.08
N GLN A 524 -8.83 -20.75 -11.46
CA GLN A 524 -9.12 -22.19 -11.48
C GLN A 524 -8.70 -22.88 -10.18
N GLU A 525 -9.32 -24.03 -9.89
CA GLU A 525 -8.94 -24.88 -8.77
C GLU A 525 -7.51 -25.42 -8.95
N ARG A 526 -6.74 -25.43 -7.87
CA ARG A 526 -5.32 -25.80 -7.86
C ARG A 526 -5.09 -26.94 -6.88
N ARG A 527 -4.42 -28.00 -7.31
CA ARG A 527 -4.03 -29.11 -6.43
C ARG A 527 -2.61 -28.92 -5.91
N VAL A 528 -2.49 -28.45 -4.68
CA VAL A 528 -1.20 -28.39 -3.97
C VAL A 528 -0.77 -29.81 -3.60
N VAL A 529 0.47 -30.18 -3.90
CA VAL A 529 1.04 -31.49 -3.57
C VAL A 529 2.18 -31.43 -2.56
N GLY A 530 2.68 -30.24 -2.24
CA GLY A 530 3.67 -30.04 -1.18
C GLY A 530 4.12 -28.60 -1.08
N THR A 531 4.67 -28.24 0.08
CA THR A 531 5.32 -26.96 0.34
C THR A 531 6.80 -27.17 0.67
N ALA A 532 7.60 -26.13 0.46
CA ALA A 532 8.99 -26.05 0.87
C ALA A 532 9.34 -24.58 1.19
N SER A 533 10.51 -24.35 1.77
CA SER A 533 11.02 -23.00 2.03
C SER A 533 12.29 -22.76 1.21
N LEU A 534 12.45 -21.53 0.74
CA LEU A 534 13.61 -21.04 0.00
C LEU A 534 13.90 -19.60 0.45
N ASP A 535 15.05 -19.37 1.09
CA ASP A 535 15.41 -18.05 1.63
C ASP A 535 15.91 -17.11 0.54
N TRP A 536 14.97 -16.41 -0.09
CA TRP A 536 15.22 -15.44 -1.15
C TRP A 536 14.82 -14.02 -0.73
N ALA A 537 14.81 -13.71 0.56
CA ALA A 537 14.44 -12.39 1.05
C ALA A 537 15.36 -11.28 0.46
N ALA A 538 16.63 -11.59 0.20
CA ALA A 538 17.56 -10.66 -0.44
C ALA A 538 17.21 -10.33 -1.91
N ALA A 539 16.37 -11.14 -2.58
CA ALA A 539 15.89 -10.84 -3.93
C ALA A 539 15.05 -9.56 -3.99
N THR A 540 14.50 -9.12 -2.86
CA THR A 540 13.65 -7.92 -2.75
C THR A 540 14.41 -6.68 -2.25
N LEU A 541 15.73 -6.79 -2.02
CA LEU A 541 16.57 -5.71 -1.47
C LEU A 541 17.56 -5.18 -2.52
N LEU A 542 17.99 -3.93 -2.34
CA LEU A 542 19.00 -3.28 -3.18
C LEU A 542 20.44 -3.43 -2.64
N ASP A 543 20.62 -3.73 -1.34
CA ASP A 543 21.90 -3.67 -0.63
C ASP A 543 22.96 -4.67 -1.13
N ASP A 544 22.55 -5.84 -1.63
CA ASP A 544 23.46 -6.95 -1.96
C ASP A 544 23.95 -6.98 -3.42
N ARG A 545 23.75 -5.90 -4.19
CA ARG A 545 24.00 -5.93 -5.64
C ARG A 545 25.35 -5.37 -6.03
N ARG A 546 26.19 -6.26 -6.57
CA ARG A 546 27.43 -5.92 -7.27
C ARG A 546 27.11 -5.31 -8.63
N GLU A 547 27.91 -4.34 -9.06
CA GLU A 547 27.93 -3.74 -10.40
C GLU A 547 27.92 -4.83 -11.48
N ARG A 548 26.74 -5.17 -12.01
CA ARG A 548 26.59 -5.94 -13.24
C ARG A 548 26.13 -5.00 -14.33
N ASP A 549 27.02 -4.74 -15.29
CA ASP A 549 26.72 -3.95 -16.47
C ASP A 549 25.71 -4.62 -17.42
N SER A 550 25.43 -5.93 -17.28
CA SER A 550 24.56 -6.64 -18.21
C SER A 550 23.08 -6.61 -17.79
N ARG A 551 22.28 -5.88 -18.56
CA ARG A 551 20.81 -5.92 -18.50
C ARG A 551 20.31 -7.31 -18.92
N THR A 552 19.65 -8.02 -18.01
CA THR A 552 19.01 -9.32 -18.31
C THR A 552 17.87 -9.14 -19.32
N PRO A 553 17.95 -9.75 -20.52
CA PRO A 553 16.86 -9.70 -21.49
C PRO A 553 15.56 -10.27 -20.93
N SER A 554 14.41 -9.82 -21.44
CA SER A 554 13.09 -10.31 -21.00
C SER A 554 12.83 -11.78 -21.32
N PHE A 555 13.64 -12.38 -22.19
CA PHE A 555 13.70 -13.82 -22.41
C PHE A 555 15.16 -14.27 -22.56
N VAL A 556 15.55 -15.30 -21.81
CA VAL A 556 16.90 -15.88 -21.84
C VAL A 556 16.79 -17.40 -21.97
N ALA A 557 17.38 -17.96 -23.02
CA ALA A 557 17.60 -19.39 -23.15
C ALA A 557 18.96 -19.77 -22.53
N MET A 558 18.96 -20.76 -21.62
CA MET A 558 20.17 -21.24 -20.97
C MET A 558 20.85 -22.30 -21.83
N LYS A 559 22.19 -22.35 -21.76
CA LYS A 559 22.96 -23.45 -22.34
C LYS A 559 22.90 -24.65 -21.38
N GLY A 560 22.27 -25.76 -21.79
CA GLY A 560 22.26 -27.01 -21.02
C GLY A 560 20.98 -27.82 -21.17
N ALA A 561 20.95 -29.00 -20.55
CA ALA A 561 19.82 -29.94 -20.56
C ALA A 561 18.75 -29.62 -19.49
N GLY A 562 18.59 -28.33 -19.14
CA GLY A 562 17.55 -27.90 -18.22
C GLY A 562 16.16 -28.33 -18.70
N ARG A 563 15.24 -28.55 -17.76
CA ARG A 563 13.87 -29.01 -18.03
C ARG A 563 12.79 -28.05 -17.51
N CYS A 564 13.18 -26.96 -16.87
CA CYS A 564 12.26 -25.99 -16.31
C CYS A 564 12.28 -24.66 -17.06
N HIS A 565 11.12 -24.04 -17.29
CA HIS A 565 11.04 -22.62 -17.58
C HIS A 565 10.76 -21.85 -16.30
N VAL A 566 11.44 -20.72 -16.09
CA VAL A 566 11.15 -19.80 -14.98
C VAL A 566 10.49 -18.54 -15.54
N ALA A 567 9.31 -18.20 -15.06
CA ALA A 567 8.63 -16.95 -15.36
C ALA A 567 8.64 -16.06 -14.11
N VAL A 568 9.30 -14.91 -14.21
CA VAL A 568 9.38 -13.89 -13.17
C VAL A 568 8.33 -12.83 -13.43
N ILE A 569 7.53 -12.47 -12.43
CA ILE A 569 6.53 -11.42 -12.53
C ILE A 569 6.83 -10.32 -11.52
N GLY A 570 7.21 -9.14 -12.00
CA GLY A 570 7.48 -7.95 -11.19
C GLY A 570 6.45 -6.83 -11.39
N SER A 571 6.50 -5.83 -10.51
CA SER A 571 5.64 -4.64 -10.53
C SER A 571 6.11 -3.56 -11.49
N CYS A 572 7.35 -3.65 -11.97
CA CYS A 572 7.88 -2.83 -13.04
C CYS A 572 9.05 -3.60 -13.68
N GLU A 573 9.60 -3.07 -14.78
CA GLU A 573 10.71 -3.74 -15.45
C GLU A 573 11.95 -3.84 -14.57
N GLY A 574 12.27 -2.78 -13.81
CA GLY A 574 13.40 -2.79 -12.89
C GLY A 574 13.27 -3.90 -11.86
N GLU A 575 12.10 -4.06 -11.24
CA GLU A 575 11.82 -5.14 -10.29
C GLU A 575 11.87 -6.52 -10.94
N ALA A 576 11.24 -6.70 -12.11
CA ALA A 576 11.22 -7.97 -12.83
C ALA A 576 12.63 -8.41 -13.25
N MET A 577 13.44 -7.47 -13.74
CA MET A 577 14.85 -7.72 -14.07
C MET A 577 15.70 -7.99 -12.82
N MET A 578 15.46 -7.24 -11.75
CA MET A 578 16.13 -7.42 -10.47
C MET A 578 15.95 -8.86 -9.99
N ILE A 579 14.71 -9.32 -9.92
CA ILE A 579 14.37 -10.70 -9.54
C ILE A 579 14.94 -11.71 -10.56
N ALA A 580 14.85 -11.45 -11.86
CA ALA A 580 15.41 -12.34 -12.88
C ALA A 580 16.92 -12.56 -12.73
N ASP A 581 17.70 -11.50 -12.51
CA ASP A 581 19.14 -11.62 -12.25
C ASP A 581 19.44 -12.39 -10.96
N TRP A 582 18.61 -12.20 -9.92
CA TRP A 582 18.70 -12.99 -8.69
C TRP A 582 18.47 -14.49 -8.96
N VAL A 583 17.43 -14.83 -9.72
CA VAL A 583 17.16 -16.22 -10.12
C VAL A 583 18.33 -16.80 -10.90
N LEU A 584 18.92 -16.05 -11.84
CA LEU A 584 20.05 -16.52 -12.65
C LEU A 584 21.31 -16.81 -11.81
N THR A 585 21.54 -16.04 -10.75
CA THR A 585 22.65 -16.24 -9.82
C THR A 585 22.40 -17.36 -8.81
N HIS A 586 21.13 -17.67 -8.53
CA HIS A 586 20.71 -18.68 -7.54
C HIS A 586 20.03 -19.89 -8.18
N THR A 587 20.32 -20.19 -9.45
CA THR A 587 19.73 -21.34 -10.15
C THR A 587 19.94 -22.69 -9.47
N PRO A 588 21.05 -22.99 -8.75
CA PRO A 588 21.21 -24.28 -8.08
C PRO A 588 20.17 -24.50 -6.97
N GLY A 589 19.96 -23.50 -6.11
CA GLY A 589 18.96 -23.57 -5.04
C GLY A 589 17.54 -23.68 -5.60
N LEU A 590 17.24 -22.94 -6.68
CA LEU A 590 15.96 -23.10 -7.36
C LEU A 590 15.81 -24.50 -7.97
N ALA A 591 16.84 -25.04 -8.59
CA ALA A 591 16.79 -26.36 -9.22
C ALA A 591 16.59 -27.49 -8.20
N GLU A 592 17.17 -27.36 -7.01
CA GLU A 592 16.95 -28.28 -5.89
C GLU A 592 15.48 -28.28 -5.45
N VAL A 593 14.91 -27.11 -5.18
CA VAL A 593 13.52 -27.02 -4.72
C VAL A 593 12.53 -27.27 -5.86
N ALA A 594 12.84 -26.95 -7.11
CA ALA A 594 12.00 -27.30 -8.25
C ALA A 594 12.10 -28.79 -8.62
N GLY A 595 13.24 -29.43 -8.32
CA GLY A 595 13.56 -30.79 -8.79
C GLY A 595 13.96 -30.85 -10.27
N ALA A 596 14.32 -29.73 -10.89
CA ALA A 596 14.72 -29.65 -12.29
C ALA A 596 15.62 -28.45 -12.58
N GLY A 597 16.62 -28.62 -13.45
CA GLY A 597 17.48 -27.53 -13.90
C GLY A 597 16.74 -26.51 -14.78
N VAL A 598 17.13 -25.23 -14.69
CA VAL A 598 16.56 -24.13 -15.47
C VAL A 598 17.02 -24.19 -16.93
N ARG A 599 16.07 -24.28 -17.87
CA ARG A 599 16.28 -24.30 -19.33
C ARG A 599 16.18 -22.90 -19.93
N SER A 600 15.23 -22.12 -19.46
CA SER A 600 14.96 -20.77 -19.93
C SER A 600 14.31 -19.94 -18.83
N LEU A 601 14.46 -18.64 -18.94
CA LEU A 601 13.86 -17.66 -18.05
C LEU A 601 13.15 -16.60 -18.88
N SER A 602 11.96 -16.19 -18.46
CA SER A 602 11.31 -14.97 -18.92
C SER A 602 11.02 -14.07 -17.72
N TRP A 603 10.95 -12.76 -17.96
CA TRP A 603 10.38 -11.83 -17.00
C TRP A 603 9.30 -10.98 -17.65
N LEU A 604 8.30 -10.65 -16.85
CA LEU A 604 7.13 -9.85 -17.22
C LEU A 604 6.90 -8.80 -16.13
N ALA A 605 6.62 -7.57 -16.53
CA ALA A 605 6.29 -6.47 -15.64
C ALA A 605 4.80 -6.13 -15.73
N THR A 606 4.14 -5.85 -14.60
CA THR A 606 2.80 -5.25 -14.54
C THR A 606 2.88 -3.93 -13.77
N ASP A 607 2.95 -2.82 -14.51
CA ASP A 607 3.29 -1.51 -13.95
C ASP A 607 2.10 -0.55 -13.96
N VAL A 608 1.51 -0.35 -12.78
CA VAL A 608 0.48 0.66 -12.52
C VAL A 608 1.07 2.07 -12.42
N ALA A 609 2.35 2.18 -12.07
CA ALA A 609 3.08 3.43 -11.87
C ALA A 609 4.29 3.50 -12.82
N PRO A 610 4.07 3.59 -14.16
CA PRO A 610 5.13 3.55 -15.16
C PRO A 610 5.91 4.87 -15.24
N VAL A 611 6.53 5.24 -14.13
CA VAL A 611 7.28 6.49 -13.92
C VAL A 611 8.80 6.29 -14.00
N GLY A 612 9.26 5.06 -13.74
CA GLY A 612 10.68 4.66 -13.79
C GLY A 612 11.23 4.44 -15.19
N HIS A 613 12.46 3.93 -15.25
CA HIS A 613 13.11 3.51 -16.48
C HIS A 613 12.52 2.21 -17.01
N PHE A 614 12.34 2.17 -18.33
CA PHE A 614 12.03 0.97 -19.09
C PHE A 614 13.32 0.44 -19.72
N ALA A 615 13.76 -0.71 -19.26
CA ALA A 615 14.94 -1.39 -19.77
C ALA A 615 14.70 -2.06 -21.12
N ASP A 616 13.51 -2.63 -21.32
CA ASP A 616 13.03 -3.22 -22.58
C ASP A 616 11.95 -2.32 -23.18
N GLY A 617 10.91 -2.02 -22.39
CA GLY A 617 9.81 -1.14 -22.80
C GLY A 617 8.97 -1.69 -23.93
N VAL A 618 8.98 -3.01 -24.11
CA VAL A 618 8.29 -3.74 -25.16
C VAL A 618 7.63 -4.97 -24.52
N LEU A 619 6.41 -5.30 -24.94
CA LEU A 619 5.80 -6.59 -24.64
C LEU A 619 6.01 -7.54 -25.81
N ARG A 620 6.45 -8.78 -25.52
CA ARG A 620 6.58 -9.84 -26.52
C ARG A 620 5.89 -11.11 -26.07
N THR A 621 5.55 -11.99 -26.99
CA THR A 621 5.19 -13.37 -26.67
C THR A 621 6.35 -14.31 -26.97
N ALA A 622 6.59 -15.29 -26.10
CA ALA A 622 7.51 -16.38 -26.39
C ALA A 622 6.82 -17.73 -26.21
N MET A 623 6.90 -18.60 -27.22
CA MET A 623 6.45 -19.97 -27.09
C MET A 623 7.47 -20.78 -26.30
N VAL A 624 7.02 -21.49 -25.26
CA VAL A 624 7.90 -22.17 -24.32
C VAL A 624 7.53 -23.65 -24.20
N ASP A 625 8.46 -24.51 -24.64
CA ASP A 625 8.41 -25.95 -24.41
C ASP A 625 9.24 -26.30 -23.16
N ALA A 626 8.53 -26.52 -22.04
CA ALA A 626 9.14 -26.94 -20.79
C ALA A 626 8.21 -27.92 -20.04
N PRO A 627 8.71 -29.10 -19.61
CA PRO A 627 7.92 -30.06 -18.85
C PRO A 627 7.65 -29.64 -17.40
N LEU A 628 8.34 -28.61 -16.89
CA LEU A 628 8.09 -28.01 -15.58
C LEU A 628 8.15 -26.48 -15.69
N TRP A 629 7.28 -25.79 -14.94
CA TRP A 629 7.28 -24.34 -14.84
C TRP A 629 7.56 -23.90 -13.40
N VAL A 630 8.32 -22.83 -13.24
CA VAL A 630 8.46 -22.11 -11.97
C VAL A 630 7.93 -20.70 -12.19
N LEU A 631 6.98 -20.28 -11.36
CA LEU A 631 6.49 -18.90 -11.29
C LEU A 631 7.10 -18.22 -10.08
N VAL A 632 7.73 -17.07 -10.26
CA VAL A 632 8.39 -16.30 -9.19
C VAL A 632 7.77 -14.91 -9.12
N ALA A 633 7.18 -14.56 -7.98
CA ALA A 633 6.53 -13.25 -7.75
C ALA A 633 6.39 -12.96 -6.25
N ALA A 634 5.90 -11.76 -5.89
CA ALA A 634 5.35 -11.53 -4.55
C ALA A 634 4.07 -12.35 -4.33
N ASP A 635 3.79 -12.80 -3.10
CA ASP A 635 2.69 -13.70 -2.75
C ASP A 635 1.33 -13.16 -3.21
N THR A 636 1.07 -11.88 -2.91
CA THR A 636 -0.19 -11.21 -3.26
C THR A 636 -0.47 -11.28 -4.78
N ARG A 637 0.55 -11.40 -5.63
CA ARG A 637 0.36 -11.52 -7.08
C ARG A 637 -0.25 -12.86 -7.49
N PHE A 638 0.01 -13.96 -6.78
CA PHE A 638 -0.57 -15.28 -7.11
C PHE A 638 -2.08 -15.36 -6.90
N THR A 639 -2.63 -14.48 -6.05
CA THR A 639 -4.04 -14.45 -5.66
C THR A 639 -4.78 -13.26 -6.22
N ARG A 640 -4.11 -12.12 -6.44
CA ARG A 640 -4.77 -10.87 -6.89
C ARG A 640 -4.40 -10.45 -8.30
N CYS A 641 -3.22 -10.78 -8.82
CA CYS A 641 -2.77 -10.29 -10.12
C CYS A 641 -3.42 -11.07 -11.28
N PRO A 642 -4.27 -10.44 -12.11
CA PRO A 642 -4.94 -11.12 -13.21
C PRO A 642 -3.96 -11.77 -14.20
N ILE A 643 -2.77 -11.18 -14.35
CA ILE A 643 -1.74 -11.66 -15.26
C ILE A 643 -1.07 -12.94 -14.72
N THR A 644 -0.68 -12.95 -13.45
CA THR A 644 -0.15 -14.16 -12.80
C THR A 644 -1.19 -15.29 -12.81
N ILE A 645 -2.46 -14.98 -12.55
CA ILE A 645 -3.56 -15.94 -12.64
C ILE A 645 -3.70 -16.49 -14.06
N SER A 646 -3.68 -15.63 -15.08
CA SER A 646 -3.86 -16.04 -16.49
C SER A 646 -2.71 -16.89 -17.01
N LEU A 647 -1.48 -16.57 -16.62
CA LEU A 647 -0.32 -17.42 -16.90
C LEU A 647 -0.46 -18.78 -16.21
N THR A 648 -0.87 -18.79 -14.94
CA THR A 648 -1.13 -20.03 -14.19
C THR A 648 -2.20 -20.88 -14.87
N ASN A 649 -3.32 -20.27 -15.29
CA ASN A 649 -4.39 -20.94 -16.02
C ASN A 649 -3.90 -21.56 -17.34
N SER A 650 -3.00 -20.87 -18.05
CA SER A 650 -2.40 -21.40 -19.28
C SER A 650 -1.54 -22.64 -19.03
N ILE A 651 -0.80 -22.67 -17.92
CA ILE A 651 0.02 -23.81 -17.50
C ILE A 651 -0.86 -24.98 -17.04
N VAL A 652 -1.93 -24.70 -16.28
CA VAL A 652 -2.89 -25.71 -15.82
C VAL A 652 -3.64 -26.32 -16.99
N ALA A 653 -4.13 -25.51 -17.94
CA ALA A 653 -4.78 -25.99 -19.16
C ALA A 653 -3.83 -26.80 -20.06
N ALA A 654 -2.52 -26.57 -19.94
CA ALA A 654 -1.50 -27.36 -20.61
C ALA A 654 -1.25 -28.73 -19.93
N ALA A 655 -1.92 -29.01 -18.81
CA ALA A 655 -1.68 -30.15 -17.95
C ALA A 655 -0.20 -30.29 -17.55
N LEU A 656 0.46 -29.15 -17.28
CA LEU A 656 1.85 -29.10 -16.86
C LEU A 656 1.95 -28.91 -15.34
N PRO A 657 2.91 -29.57 -14.68
CA PRO A 657 3.22 -29.28 -13.28
C PRO A 657 3.88 -27.90 -13.17
N TYR A 658 3.69 -27.24 -12.04
CA TYR A 658 4.40 -26.00 -11.75
C TYR A 658 4.72 -25.80 -10.27
N VAL A 659 5.68 -24.92 -10.02
CA VAL A 659 6.12 -24.48 -8.71
C VAL A 659 5.88 -22.98 -8.60
N ALA A 660 5.20 -22.54 -7.55
CA ALA A 660 5.06 -21.11 -7.22
C ALA A 660 6.07 -20.76 -6.13
N VAL A 661 6.84 -19.68 -6.32
CA VAL A 661 7.82 -19.14 -5.37
C VAL A 661 7.40 -17.72 -5.00
N ALA A 662 6.98 -17.53 -3.74
CA ALA A 662 6.65 -16.24 -3.15
C ALA A 662 7.91 -15.60 -2.53
N LEU A 663 8.28 -14.40 -2.99
CA LEU A 663 9.55 -13.76 -2.59
C LEU A 663 9.50 -13.07 -1.22
N ASP A 664 8.31 -12.60 -0.84
CA ASP A 664 8.03 -11.80 0.36
C ASP A 664 7.59 -12.64 1.56
N ILE A 665 7.58 -13.97 1.41
CA ILE A 665 7.30 -14.94 2.48
C ILE A 665 8.59 -15.70 2.82
N ARG A 666 8.91 -15.81 4.12
CA ARG A 666 10.14 -16.47 4.60
C ARG A 666 10.03 -18.00 4.76
N ARG A 667 8.83 -18.54 4.96
CA ARG A 667 8.58 -19.96 5.24
C ARG A 667 7.43 -20.47 4.38
N ASP A 668 7.51 -21.72 3.94
CA ASP A 668 6.51 -22.35 3.06
C ASP A 668 6.23 -21.53 1.79
N ASN A 669 7.22 -20.73 1.37
CA ASN A 669 7.11 -19.80 0.27
C ASN A 669 7.28 -20.49 -1.10
N VAL A 670 7.49 -21.80 -1.11
CA VAL A 670 7.50 -22.61 -2.32
C VAL A 670 6.35 -23.60 -2.28
N THR A 671 5.43 -23.49 -3.24
CA THR A 671 4.27 -24.39 -3.36
C THR A 671 4.35 -25.18 -4.66
N ARG A 672 4.24 -26.51 -4.56
CA ARG A 672 4.26 -27.41 -5.71
C ARG A 672 2.84 -27.79 -6.12
N HIS A 673 2.56 -27.74 -7.41
CA HIS A 673 1.26 -28.07 -7.97
C HIS A 673 1.37 -29.21 -8.98
N ALA A 674 0.49 -30.21 -8.85
CA ALA A 674 0.40 -31.32 -9.80
C ALA A 674 -0.40 -30.92 -11.05
N PRO A 675 -0.19 -31.61 -12.18
CA PRO A 675 -1.04 -31.48 -13.36
C PRO A 675 -2.51 -31.79 -13.02
N VAL A 676 -3.41 -30.95 -13.52
CA VAL A 676 -4.86 -31.18 -13.42
C VAL A 676 -5.36 -31.65 -14.79
N GLN A 677 -5.84 -32.90 -14.88
CA GLN A 677 -6.44 -33.40 -16.12
C GLN A 677 -7.86 -32.87 -16.26
N GLY A 678 -8.23 -32.44 -17.48
CA GLY A 678 -9.60 -32.03 -17.78
C GLY A 678 -10.01 -30.66 -17.24
N ALA A 679 -9.08 -29.85 -16.73
CA ALA A 679 -9.35 -28.43 -16.43
C ALA A 679 -9.73 -27.71 -17.74
N GLY A 680 -10.99 -27.25 -17.78
CA GLY A 680 -11.75 -26.97 -19.01
C GLY A 680 -11.24 -25.84 -19.91
N SER A 681 -11.66 -25.96 -21.17
CA SER A 681 -11.35 -25.12 -22.35
C SER A 681 -11.84 -23.66 -22.28
N VAL A 682 -12.49 -23.24 -21.20
CA VAL A 682 -13.20 -21.94 -21.17
C VAL A 682 -12.25 -20.75 -21.00
N VAL A 683 -11.11 -20.96 -20.33
CA VAL A 683 -10.17 -19.88 -19.95
C VAL A 683 -8.94 -19.78 -20.84
N THR A 684 -8.76 -20.69 -21.80
CA THR A 684 -7.63 -20.72 -22.73
C THR A 684 -8.06 -21.18 -24.11
N ARG A 685 -7.48 -20.59 -25.15
CA ARG A 685 -7.64 -21.00 -26.55
C ARG A 685 -6.40 -21.77 -27.02
N ARG A 686 -6.62 -22.84 -27.78
CA ARG A 686 -5.56 -23.60 -28.45
C ARG A 686 -5.27 -22.96 -29.81
N VAL A 687 -4.00 -22.75 -30.13
CA VAL A 687 -3.53 -22.18 -31.41
C VAL A 687 -2.46 -23.11 -31.97
N ASP A 688 -2.51 -23.41 -33.27
CA ASP A 688 -1.42 -24.16 -33.93
C ASP A 688 -0.10 -23.37 -33.80
N ALA A 689 0.93 -23.99 -33.25
CA ALA A 689 2.24 -23.37 -33.04
C ALA A 689 2.87 -22.87 -34.35
N LYS A 690 2.53 -23.46 -35.50
CA LYS A 690 2.97 -22.98 -36.82
C LYS A 690 2.28 -21.68 -37.25
N ARG A 691 1.11 -21.39 -36.70
CA ARG A 691 0.34 -20.15 -36.94
C ARG A 691 0.57 -19.10 -35.86
N ALA A 692 1.12 -19.50 -34.72
CA ALA A 692 1.45 -18.61 -33.62
C ALA A 692 2.75 -17.85 -33.91
N GLU A 693 2.65 -16.67 -34.49
CA GLU A 693 3.80 -15.78 -34.67
C GLU A 693 4.15 -15.09 -33.34
N ALA A 694 5.44 -14.86 -33.10
CA ALA A 694 5.86 -14.05 -31.98
C ALA A 694 5.34 -12.62 -32.16
N ALA A 695 4.45 -12.19 -31.27
CA ALA A 695 3.91 -10.86 -31.27
C ALA A 695 4.85 -9.90 -30.51
N GLU A 696 4.93 -8.66 -30.98
CA GLU A 696 5.66 -7.57 -30.34
C GLU A 696 4.79 -6.30 -30.28
N TRP A 697 4.71 -5.68 -29.11
CA TRP A 697 4.06 -4.39 -28.88
C TRP A 697 5.03 -3.42 -28.22
N ARG A 698 5.54 -2.46 -29.01
CA ARG A 698 6.45 -1.42 -28.52
C ARG A 698 5.72 -0.47 -27.58
N GLY A 699 6.28 -0.21 -26.40
CA GLY A 699 5.60 0.53 -25.33
C GLY A 699 4.63 -0.32 -24.51
N GLY A 700 4.55 -1.64 -24.77
CA GLY A 700 3.71 -2.57 -24.03
C GLY A 700 2.23 -2.51 -24.40
N LEU A 701 1.41 -3.18 -23.58
CA LEU A 701 -0.05 -3.15 -23.67
C LEU A 701 -0.67 -2.77 -22.34
N PHE A 702 -1.82 -2.11 -22.35
CA PHE A 702 -2.66 -2.04 -21.17
C PHE A 702 -3.20 -3.43 -20.83
N ARG A 703 -3.28 -3.76 -19.54
CA ARG A 703 -3.79 -5.06 -19.07
C ARG A 703 -5.16 -5.40 -19.66
N VAL A 704 -6.07 -4.44 -19.70
CA VAL A 704 -7.42 -4.60 -20.25
C VAL A 704 -7.45 -4.99 -21.74
N HIS A 705 -6.39 -4.70 -22.49
CA HIS A 705 -6.30 -5.01 -23.93
C HIS A 705 -5.51 -6.29 -24.23
N LEU A 706 -4.84 -6.89 -23.23
CA LEU A 706 -3.93 -8.02 -23.46
C LEU A 706 -4.62 -9.19 -24.17
N PHE A 707 -5.74 -9.69 -23.63
CA PHE A 707 -6.39 -10.89 -24.18
C PHE A 707 -7.01 -10.62 -25.55
N ASP A 708 -7.49 -9.41 -25.81
CA ASP A 708 -8.02 -9.03 -27.13
C ASP A 708 -6.90 -9.03 -28.18
N GLU A 709 -5.75 -8.45 -27.84
CA GLU A 709 -4.59 -8.40 -28.74
C GLU A 709 -3.96 -9.78 -28.95
N LEU A 710 -3.80 -10.59 -27.89
CA LEU A 710 -3.39 -11.98 -28.04
C LEU A 710 -4.37 -12.76 -28.92
N ARG A 711 -5.68 -12.49 -28.79
CA ARG A 711 -6.69 -13.16 -29.60
C ARG A 711 -6.58 -12.82 -31.08
N ARG A 712 -6.30 -11.55 -31.39
CA ARG A 712 -6.13 -11.02 -32.74
C ARG A 712 -4.84 -11.49 -33.40
N THR A 713 -3.72 -11.44 -32.69
CA THR A 713 -2.40 -11.73 -33.27
C THR A 713 -2.11 -13.21 -33.42
N LEU A 714 -2.74 -14.07 -32.61
CA LEU A 714 -2.52 -15.53 -32.63
C LEU A 714 -3.78 -16.26 -33.09
N PRO A 715 -4.23 -16.13 -34.36
CA PRO A 715 -5.53 -16.65 -34.79
C PRO A 715 -5.64 -18.16 -34.54
N GLY A 716 -6.52 -18.54 -33.60
CA GLY A 716 -6.87 -19.92 -33.33
C GLY A 716 -7.98 -20.41 -34.24
N GLU A 717 -8.21 -21.72 -34.26
CA GLU A 717 -9.44 -22.28 -34.84
C GLU A 717 -10.63 -21.82 -33.96
N SER A 718 -11.73 -21.40 -34.60
CA SER A 718 -12.96 -21.11 -33.86
C SER A 718 -13.39 -22.37 -33.09
N PRO A 719 -13.82 -22.23 -31.83
CA PRO A 719 -14.20 -23.37 -30.99
C PRO A 719 -15.28 -24.24 -31.61
#